data_AF-A0A5C5V755-F1
#
_entry.id   AF-A0A5C5V755-F1
#
_cell.length_a   1.000
_cell.length_b   1.000
_cell.length_c   1.000
_cell.angle_alpha   90.00
_cell.angle_beta   90.00
_cell.angle_gamma   90.00
#
_symmetry.space_group_name_H-M   'P 1'
#
loop_
_entity.id
_entity.type
_entity.pdbx_description
1 polymer ?
#
loop_
_entity_poly.entity_id
_entity_poly.type
_entity_poly.pdbx_seq_one_letter_code
_entity_poly.pdbx_strand_id
1 'polypeptide(L)'
;MHISRVPDWRGSLVYLIGTWCCVAACGIADGREVAIGAHGASFDVRDNWRRQQLVANLGRDQFKLAGRAGYFATVIESERLLEGEEQLIHALRTHVQNMVDRPRLKGRPRYTKDASGVERATQSLEASVSGFQIFYNVCYLSQNGLTYCCLVWSIAENADTVDDLAARLHDGFEMPKPGSGWRRGLRPIDRGLVVGGHRLAFRFRPSVFRPADDESVLLGLLTPDQQNAIYVSESDTDDPNRLLNESFAAINLGESVPFKERGRKDITVGEASGRMLTGYDGALTLLLIALPVERGRTLDIRFLHEGKPDAPRFDRDLFLESLDLTPVSVGLDLPELPLQVAEQYRNQHEQELDRISTLEVQTSLSSVSAARRLADGRLLLTHGYGLIELNGDEERVVLEDERWGRRYSAAPWGGGLAVAVADSEEAKTLDPDGDLNLIGITADVLTNWGDSLLYSPPQRSEQLVGFENEPSGVGAQLSSLRAGVGGRLITTLKGRRPIAIAAAPGASVAAVSAEPVQRAKLTWGQMSPSLLWVDLETGGHGVIAEWRRISNVVAAGDQWLVSGTPAGKPSGVYVANTDGLVRCLLTGDRFLGVALEEERLWYTRLTPTGEGERLAVYSAPLADLTKVGPLCRPFCVARINDAAARWQPPARISTQEGIRAAFSSASEQCQAVIGTPLPTDGRGVDQLLYPLIAGDGLSPAAKQMVAVALTNCLLEQGAEWVHSDRGGLVDWLAADAVNPVNAFAEGHTPAALLTDTLYNADGYWSPGEYIVKNSGGRRVLLSLDPQVVTQAVEQAQPPGATETLESGTPGRLLEMLHSAPNNTFFRAAVYRQFGGAGDAETLRSLAAEFVDADMAESIDRHAWFSARWELARTGEPDPELASDLIDAINEHADEPVLYVLLGKVCDSDPQRGEGQSRVCYARALELDSWSELAEHARARISEIDNAASGVSGRPQPILP
;
A
#
# COMPACT_ATOMS: atom_id res chain seq x y z
N MET A 1 -8.81 2.28 -9.78
CA MET A 1 -9.83 1.71 -10.69
C MET A 1 -9.99 2.58 -11.93
N HIS A 2 -9.61 2.10 -13.12
CA HIS A 2 -9.81 2.83 -14.37
C HIS A 2 -11.20 2.50 -14.93
N ILE A 3 -12.14 3.45 -14.84
CA ILE A 3 -13.44 3.37 -15.52
C ILE A 3 -13.17 3.35 -17.03
N SER A 4 -13.45 2.23 -17.67
CA SER A 4 -13.34 2.05 -19.12
C SER A 4 -14.32 2.99 -19.82
N ARG A 5 -13.78 3.87 -20.67
CA ARG A 5 -14.57 4.78 -21.50
C ARG A 5 -15.40 3.96 -22.49
N VAL A 6 -16.72 4.15 -22.47
CA VAL A 6 -17.63 3.67 -23.52
C VAL A 6 -17.15 4.20 -24.88
N PRO A 7 -17.10 3.38 -25.96
CA PRO A 7 -16.67 3.85 -27.28
C PRO A 7 -17.61 4.94 -27.80
N ASP A 8 -17.06 6.04 -28.30
CA ASP A 8 -17.83 7.16 -28.86
C ASP A 8 -18.51 6.76 -30.18
N TRP A 9 -19.77 6.34 -30.11
CA TRP A 9 -20.55 5.77 -31.22
C TRP A 9 -21.40 6.81 -31.97
N ARG A 10 -21.38 8.08 -31.52
CA ARG A 10 -22.19 9.18 -32.05
C ARG A 10 -21.95 9.46 -33.53
N GLY A 11 -20.77 9.14 -34.06
CA GLY A 11 -20.44 9.30 -35.48
C GLY A 11 -21.11 8.31 -36.44
N SER A 12 -21.52 7.13 -35.97
CA SER A 12 -21.95 6.02 -36.84
C SER A 12 -23.44 6.06 -37.20
N LEU A 13 -24.27 6.73 -36.40
CA LEU A 13 -25.71 6.87 -36.67
C LEU A 13 -25.98 7.80 -37.88
N VAL A 14 -25.06 8.73 -38.15
CA VAL A 14 -25.13 9.70 -39.26
C VAL A 14 -25.01 9.03 -40.64
N TYR A 15 -24.31 7.90 -40.74
CA TYR A 15 -24.12 7.18 -42.01
C TYR A 15 -25.32 6.31 -42.43
N LEU A 16 -26.21 5.96 -41.50
CA LEU A 16 -27.34 5.04 -41.71
C LEU A 16 -28.49 5.67 -42.51
N ILE A 17 -28.58 7.00 -42.53
CA ILE A 17 -29.62 7.76 -43.24
C ILE A 17 -29.15 8.19 -44.64
N GLY A 18 -27.84 8.20 -44.90
CA GLY A 18 -27.24 8.73 -46.13
C GLY A 18 -26.98 7.74 -47.26
N THR A 19 -27.07 6.42 -47.05
CA THR A 19 -26.62 5.45 -48.06
C THR A 19 -27.69 4.40 -48.38
N TRP A 20 -28.56 4.73 -49.34
CA TRP A 20 -29.26 3.75 -50.15
C TRP A 20 -28.30 3.27 -51.25
N CYS A 21 -27.76 2.06 -51.12
CA CYS A 21 -27.56 1.07 -52.21
C CYS A 21 -26.61 -0.07 -51.77
N CYS A 22 -27.04 -1.29 -52.13
CA CYS A 22 -26.27 -2.54 -52.25
C CYS A 22 -25.77 -3.23 -50.96
N VAL A 23 -26.24 -4.46 -50.71
CA VAL A 23 -25.44 -5.72 -50.80
C VAL A 23 -26.19 -6.91 -50.14
N ALA A 24 -26.07 -8.06 -50.83
CA ALA A 24 -26.20 -9.49 -50.49
C ALA A 24 -27.24 -9.96 -49.44
N ALA A 25 -28.20 -10.72 -49.94
CA ALA A 25 -29.08 -11.58 -49.15
C ALA A 25 -28.33 -12.86 -48.71
N CYS A 26 -28.23 -13.07 -47.40
CA CYS A 26 -27.98 -14.39 -46.82
C CYS A 26 -29.32 -15.09 -46.54
N GLY A 27 -29.35 -16.40 -46.77
CA GLY A 27 -30.55 -17.24 -46.89
C GLY A 27 -31.46 -17.25 -45.66
N ILE A 28 -32.76 -17.37 -45.95
CA ILE A 28 -33.86 -17.51 -44.99
C ILE A 28 -33.85 -18.96 -44.50
N ALA A 29 -33.63 -19.16 -43.21
CA ALA A 29 -34.00 -20.41 -42.55
C ALA A 29 -35.48 -20.30 -42.14
N ASP A 30 -36.30 -21.29 -42.52
CA ASP A 30 -37.75 -21.40 -42.26
C ASP A 30 -38.13 -21.62 -40.78
N GLY A 31 -37.28 -21.17 -39.84
CA GLY A 31 -37.57 -21.20 -38.41
C GLY A 31 -38.41 -20.00 -38.00
N ARG A 32 -39.52 -20.23 -37.30
CA ARG A 32 -40.31 -19.16 -36.64
C ARG A 32 -39.55 -18.48 -35.48
N GLU A 33 -38.38 -18.97 -35.11
CA GLU A 33 -37.59 -18.55 -33.95
C GLU A 33 -36.16 -18.21 -34.41
N VAL A 34 -35.63 -17.06 -33.99
CA VAL A 34 -34.24 -16.66 -34.28
C VAL A 34 -33.43 -16.57 -33.00
N ALA A 35 -32.34 -17.34 -32.92
CA ALA A 35 -31.43 -17.35 -31.78
C ALA A 35 -30.54 -16.10 -31.76
N ILE A 36 -30.50 -15.40 -30.64
CA ILE A 36 -29.79 -14.13 -30.37
C ILE A 36 -28.83 -14.28 -29.18
N GLY A 37 -27.83 -13.40 -29.09
CA GLY A 37 -26.84 -13.42 -28.02
C GLY A 37 -25.84 -14.58 -28.15
N ALA A 38 -24.89 -14.65 -27.23
CA ALA A 38 -23.92 -15.73 -27.10
C ALA A 38 -24.50 -16.92 -26.32
N HIS A 39 -25.47 -16.69 -25.43
CA HIS A 39 -26.05 -17.73 -24.57
C HIS A 39 -27.25 -18.45 -25.18
N GLY A 40 -27.71 -18.01 -26.36
CA GLY A 40 -28.76 -18.69 -27.13
C GLY A 40 -30.17 -18.40 -26.64
N ALA A 41 -30.45 -17.16 -26.24
CA ALA A 41 -31.82 -16.65 -26.18
C ALA A 41 -32.43 -16.61 -27.59
N SER A 42 -33.72 -16.39 -27.69
CA SER A 42 -34.41 -16.31 -28.97
C SER A 42 -35.60 -15.38 -28.93
N PHE A 43 -36.09 -14.98 -30.10
CA PHE A 43 -37.43 -14.41 -30.20
C PHE A 43 -38.15 -14.89 -31.46
N ASP A 44 -39.48 -14.84 -31.40
CA ASP A 44 -40.37 -15.21 -32.52
C ASP A 44 -40.34 -14.16 -33.65
N VAL A 45 -40.06 -14.59 -34.87
CA VAL A 45 -39.97 -13.74 -36.07
C VAL A 45 -41.21 -13.75 -36.97
N ARG A 46 -42.39 -14.07 -36.43
CA ARG A 46 -43.71 -14.04 -37.13
C ARG A 46 -43.95 -12.82 -38.04
N ASP A 47 -43.34 -11.67 -37.72
CA ASP A 47 -43.45 -10.43 -38.51
C ASP A 47 -42.51 -10.36 -39.74
N ASN A 48 -41.74 -11.41 -40.04
CA ASN A 48 -40.72 -11.46 -41.09
C ASN A 48 -39.50 -10.56 -40.82
N TRP A 49 -39.03 -10.51 -39.57
CA TRP A 49 -37.74 -9.88 -39.24
C TRP A 49 -36.59 -10.63 -39.91
N ARG A 50 -35.75 -9.90 -40.66
CA ARG A 50 -34.53 -10.46 -41.27
C ARG A 50 -33.31 -9.92 -40.56
N ARG A 51 -32.44 -10.82 -40.09
CA ARG A 51 -31.14 -10.43 -39.53
C ARG A 51 -30.34 -9.72 -40.62
N GLN A 52 -30.05 -8.45 -40.40
CA GLN A 52 -29.29 -7.61 -41.30
C GLN A 52 -28.44 -6.68 -40.44
N GLN A 53 -27.12 -6.76 -40.59
CA GLN A 53 -26.20 -5.85 -39.91
C GLN A 53 -26.41 -4.44 -40.47
N LEU A 54 -26.87 -3.51 -39.63
CA LEU A 54 -27.12 -2.11 -40.00
C LEU A 54 -25.90 -1.24 -39.66
N VAL A 55 -25.25 -1.53 -38.51
CA VAL A 55 -24.04 -0.86 -38.02
C VAL A 55 -23.01 -1.92 -37.63
N ALA A 56 -21.75 -1.76 -38.03
CA ALA A 56 -20.70 -2.74 -37.72
C ALA A 56 -20.51 -2.98 -36.21
N ASN A 57 -20.68 -1.93 -35.40
CA ASN A 57 -20.29 -1.92 -33.98
C ASN A 57 -21.44 -2.17 -32.98
N LEU A 58 -22.68 -2.41 -33.45
CA LEU A 58 -23.84 -2.67 -32.58
C LEU A 58 -24.13 -4.17 -32.36
N GLY A 59 -23.14 -5.02 -32.62
CA GLY A 59 -23.28 -6.48 -32.52
C GLY A 59 -23.95 -7.13 -33.73
N ARG A 60 -24.12 -8.45 -33.71
CA ARG A 60 -24.63 -9.24 -34.85
C ARG A 60 -26.16 -9.33 -34.91
N ASP A 61 -26.83 -9.02 -33.81
CA ASP A 61 -28.28 -9.23 -33.61
C ASP A 61 -29.07 -7.96 -33.95
N GLN A 62 -28.95 -7.58 -35.23
CA GLN A 62 -29.66 -6.45 -35.82
C GLN A 62 -30.64 -6.94 -36.88
N PHE A 63 -31.81 -6.31 -36.97
CA PHE A 63 -32.92 -6.80 -37.75
C PHE A 63 -33.59 -5.68 -38.54
N LYS A 64 -34.01 -6.02 -39.76
CA LYS A 64 -34.85 -5.19 -40.62
C LYS A 64 -36.14 -5.94 -40.94
N LEU A 65 -37.28 -5.25 -40.84
CA LEU A 65 -38.57 -5.85 -41.15
C LEU A 65 -38.72 -6.06 -42.66
N ALA A 66 -38.96 -7.29 -43.13
CA ALA A 66 -39.14 -7.57 -44.55
C ALA A 66 -40.50 -7.06 -45.05
N GLY A 67 -40.54 -6.52 -46.28
CA GLY A 67 -41.78 -6.05 -46.91
C GLY A 67 -42.30 -4.70 -46.40
N ARG A 68 -41.67 -4.09 -45.38
CA ARG A 68 -41.96 -2.73 -44.91
C ARG A 68 -40.67 -1.90 -44.84
N ALA A 69 -40.64 -0.77 -45.52
CA ALA A 69 -39.50 0.14 -45.45
C ALA A 69 -39.50 0.90 -44.10
N GLY A 70 -38.32 1.04 -43.49
CA GLY A 70 -38.10 1.99 -42.37
C GLY A 70 -38.34 1.46 -40.96
N TYR A 71 -38.42 0.14 -40.73
CA TYR A 71 -38.51 -0.46 -39.38
C TYR A 71 -37.30 -1.31 -39.06
N PHE A 72 -36.71 -1.07 -37.89
CA PHE A 72 -35.45 -1.68 -37.48
C PHE A 72 -35.54 -2.13 -36.02
N ALA A 73 -34.77 -3.18 -35.69
CA ALA A 73 -34.59 -3.62 -34.32
C ALA A 73 -33.13 -4.02 -34.06
N THR A 74 -32.67 -3.86 -32.83
CA THR A 74 -31.40 -4.42 -32.35
C THR A 74 -31.60 -5.05 -30.99
N VAL A 75 -30.93 -6.17 -30.74
CA VAL A 75 -30.94 -6.85 -29.45
C VAL A 75 -29.49 -7.00 -28.98
N ILE A 76 -29.19 -6.45 -27.81
CA ILE A 76 -27.83 -6.45 -27.24
C ILE A 76 -27.87 -7.28 -25.96
N GLU A 77 -27.14 -8.40 -25.96
CA GLU A 77 -26.92 -9.23 -24.78
C GLU A 77 -25.80 -8.63 -23.92
N SER A 78 -26.01 -8.59 -22.61
CA SER A 78 -25.04 -8.13 -21.62
C SER A 78 -25.11 -9.02 -20.38
N GLU A 79 -23.95 -9.45 -19.89
CA GLU A 79 -23.83 -10.18 -18.62
C GLU A 79 -23.81 -9.19 -17.45
N ARG A 80 -24.96 -8.56 -17.22
CA ARG A 80 -25.17 -7.55 -16.16
C ARG A 80 -26.28 -8.02 -15.21
N LEU A 81 -26.05 -7.85 -13.91
CA LEU A 81 -27.00 -8.19 -12.86
C LEU A 81 -27.89 -6.99 -12.52
N LEU A 82 -28.99 -6.84 -13.28
CA LEU A 82 -30.05 -5.87 -12.99
C LEU A 82 -31.23 -6.55 -12.31
N GLU A 83 -31.61 -6.07 -11.13
CA GLU A 83 -32.71 -6.61 -10.34
C GLU A 83 -33.64 -5.53 -9.79
N GLY A 84 -34.93 -5.77 -9.89
CA GLY A 84 -35.98 -4.90 -9.44
C GLY A 84 -36.26 -3.73 -10.38
N GLU A 85 -37.43 -3.12 -10.16
CA GLU A 85 -37.92 -1.99 -10.95
C GLU A 85 -36.93 -0.82 -10.95
N GLU A 86 -36.33 -0.48 -9.80
CA GLU A 86 -35.45 0.68 -9.66
C GLU A 86 -34.17 0.56 -10.51
N GLN A 87 -33.47 -0.59 -10.44
CA GLN A 87 -32.24 -0.82 -11.21
C GLN A 87 -32.51 -0.91 -12.71
N LEU A 88 -33.54 -1.64 -13.12
CA LEU A 88 -33.90 -1.74 -14.53
C LEU A 88 -34.30 -0.37 -15.11
N ILE A 89 -35.09 0.42 -14.37
CA ILE A 89 -35.48 1.77 -14.81
C ILE A 89 -34.27 2.71 -14.83
N HIS A 90 -33.37 2.62 -13.86
CA HIS A 90 -32.15 3.42 -13.84
C HIS A 90 -31.26 3.10 -15.05
N ALA A 91 -30.96 1.81 -15.29
CA ALA A 91 -30.22 1.35 -16.45
C ALA A 91 -30.88 1.79 -17.77
N LEU A 92 -32.21 1.69 -17.87
CA LEU A 92 -32.99 2.16 -19.01
C LEU A 92 -32.82 3.67 -19.25
N ARG A 93 -32.92 4.49 -18.20
CA ARG A 93 -32.74 5.94 -18.31
C ARG A 93 -31.33 6.32 -18.72
N THR A 94 -30.32 5.70 -18.10
CA THR A 94 -28.92 5.93 -18.43
C THR A 94 -28.63 5.53 -19.88
N HIS A 95 -29.16 4.40 -20.34
CA HIS A 95 -29.04 3.98 -21.74
C HIS A 95 -29.68 4.99 -22.69
N VAL A 96 -30.91 5.45 -22.41
CA VAL A 96 -31.63 6.44 -23.22
C VAL A 96 -30.90 7.78 -23.28
N GLN A 97 -30.36 8.26 -22.16
CA GLN A 97 -29.58 9.51 -22.09
C GLN A 97 -28.30 9.42 -22.91
N ASN A 98 -27.65 8.26 -22.90
CA ASN A 98 -26.48 8.00 -23.73
C ASN A 98 -26.87 7.85 -25.21
N MET A 99 -28.10 7.41 -25.51
CA MET A 99 -28.54 7.05 -26.86
C MET A 99 -28.74 8.24 -27.80
N VAL A 100 -29.32 9.33 -27.32
CA VAL A 100 -29.73 10.44 -28.19
C VAL A 100 -29.56 11.77 -27.47
N ASP A 101 -29.15 12.80 -28.20
CA ASP A 101 -29.07 14.15 -27.64
C ASP A 101 -30.49 14.72 -27.49
N ARG A 102 -30.88 15.05 -26.25
CA ARG A 102 -32.19 15.61 -25.87
C ARG A 102 -33.41 14.72 -26.22
N PRO A 103 -33.53 13.51 -25.62
CA PRO A 103 -34.69 12.64 -25.83
C PRO A 103 -35.99 13.28 -25.32
N ARG A 104 -37.07 13.14 -26.09
CA ARG A 104 -38.44 13.44 -25.63
C ARG A 104 -39.12 12.14 -25.21
N LEU A 105 -39.11 11.86 -23.90
CA LEU A 105 -39.73 10.67 -23.33
C LEU A 105 -41.26 10.68 -23.50
N LYS A 106 -41.84 9.52 -23.83
CA LYS A 106 -43.29 9.30 -23.92
C LYS A 106 -43.76 8.52 -22.70
N GLY A 107 -44.37 9.24 -21.75
CA GLY A 107 -44.85 8.64 -20.51
C GLY A 107 -43.74 8.22 -19.54
N ARG A 108 -44.12 7.47 -18.51
CA ARG A 108 -43.18 6.88 -17.54
C ARG A 108 -42.74 5.50 -18.02
N PRO A 109 -41.54 5.04 -17.61
CA PRO A 109 -41.12 3.66 -17.83
C PRO A 109 -42.16 2.69 -17.26
N ARG A 110 -42.42 1.59 -17.98
CA ARG A 110 -43.30 0.51 -17.52
C ARG A 110 -42.44 -0.65 -17.05
N TYR A 111 -42.72 -1.17 -15.86
CA TYR A 111 -42.07 -2.35 -15.31
C TYR A 111 -43.05 -3.52 -15.17
N THR A 112 -42.61 -4.72 -15.53
CA THR A 112 -43.36 -5.97 -15.31
C THR A 112 -42.39 -7.10 -14.95
N LYS A 113 -42.80 -8.00 -14.06
CA LYS A 113 -42.09 -9.26 -13.77
C LYS A 113 -43.03 -10.42 -14.06
N ASP A 114 -42.60 -11.37 -14.87
CA ASP A 114 -43.41 -12.54 -15.22
C ASP A 114 -43.24 -13.70 -14.22
N ALA A 115 -44.04 -14.75 -14.39
CA ALA A 115 -44.00 -15.94 -13.52
C ALA A 115 -42.71 -16.77 -13.67
N SER A 116 -41.98 -16.61 -14.78
CA SER A 116 -40.67 -17.25 -14.97
C SER A 116 -39.54 -16.49 -14.26
N GLY A 117 -39.84 -15.30 -13.73
CA GLY A 117 -38.90 -14.43 -13.05
C GLY A 117 -38.14 -13.50 -13.99
N VAL A 118 -38.55 -13.37 -15.26
CA VAL A 118 -38.00 -12.37 -16.19
C VAL A 118 -38.57 -11.01 -15.83
N GLU A 119 -37.67 -10.06 -15.63
CA GLU A 119 -37.99 -8.68 -15.33
C GLU A 119 -37.85 -7.84 -16.58
N ARG A 120 -38.84 -6.97 -16.81
CA ARG A 120 -38.95 -6.17 -18.02
C ARG A 120 -39.17 -4.72 -17.67
N ALA A 121 -38.38 -3.82 -18.25
CA ALA A 121 -38.60 -2.37 -18.19
C ALA A 121 -38.60 -1.76 -19.58
N THR A 122 -39.64 -0.99 -19.93
CA THR A 122 -39.85 -0.44 -21.27
C THR A 122 -40.08 1.07 -21.25
N GLN A 123 -39.48 1.81 -22.19
CA GLN A 123 -39.66 3.25 -22.38
C GLN A 123 -39.68 3.60 -23.86
N SER A 124 -40.72 4.31 -24.29
CA SER A 124 -40.80 4.90 -25.62
C SER A 124 -40.31 6.36 -25.62
N LEU A 125 -39.67 6.81 -26.69
CA LEU A 125 -39.18 8.18 -26.82
C LEU A 125 -39.12 8.65 -28.27
N GLU A 126 -39.13 9.96 -28.47
CA GLU A 126 -38.82 10.61 -29.74
C GLU A 126 -37.50 11.37 -29.65
N ALA A 127 -36.72 11.34 -30.72
CA ALA A 127 -35.50 12.15 -30.82
C ALA A 127 -35.25 12.59 -32.26
N SER A 128 -34.56 13.73 -32.41
CA SER A 128 -34.13 14.21 -33.72
C SER A 128 -32.74 13.69 -34.04
N VAL A 129 -32.61 12.98 -35.15
CA VAL A 129 -31.32 12.45 -35.64
C VAL A 129 -31.15 12.93 -37.07
N SER A 130 -30.12 13.75 -37.33
CA SER A 130 -29.81 14.27 -38.66
C SER A 130 -31.01 14.95 -39.36
N GLY A 131 -31.85 15.65 -38.60
CA GLY A 131 -33.04 16.34 -39.11
C GLY A 131 -34.31 15.48 -39.22
N PHE A 132 -34.21 14.16 -39.01
CA PHE A 132 -35.37 13.26 -38.98
C PHE A 132 -35.87 13.10 -37.54
N GLN A 133 -37.19 13.06 -37.37
CA GLN A 133 -37.81 12.67 -36.09
C GLN A 133 -37.94 11.15 -36.07
N ILE A 134 -37.26 10.50 -35.12
CA ILE A 134 -37.26 9.05 -34.94
C ILE A 134 -37.96 8.72 -33.63
N PHE A 135 -38.83 7.72 -33.68
CA PHE A 135 -39.46 7.13 -32.51
C PHE A 135 -38.78 5.81 -32.16
N TYR A 136 -38.43 5.65 -30.90
CA TYR A 136 -37.79 4.46 -30.35
C TYR A 136 -38.67 3.86 -29.26
N ASN A 137 -38.67 2.52 -29.18
CA ASN A 137 -39.11 1.76 -28.03
C ASN A 137 -37.91 0.97 -27.50
N VAL A 138 -37.48 1.27 -26.28
CA VAL A 138 -36.33 0.63 -25.62
C VAL A 138 -36.86 -0.26 -24.50
N CYS A 139 -36.39 -1.50 -24.44
CA CYS A 139 -36.78 -2.48 -23.44
C CYS A 139 -35.57 -3.22 -22.87
N TYR A 140 -35.49 -3.30 -21.55
CA TYR A 140 -34.57 -4.20 -20.86
C TYR A 140 -35.32 -5.45 -20.40
N LEU A 141 -34.75 -6.62 -20.68
CA LEU A 141 -35.20 -7.93 -20.19
C LEU A 141 -34.05 -8.53 -19.35
N SER A 142 -34.26 -8.74 -18.06
CA SER A 142 -33.23 -9.24 -17.14
C SER A 142 -33.70 -10.50 -16.41
N GLN A 143 -32.79 -11.46 -16.25
CA GLN A 143 -32.96 -12.60 -15.37
C GLN A 143 -31.59 -13.09 -14.89
N ASN A 144 -31.41 -13.24 -13.56
CA ASN A 144 -30.26 -13.90 -12.92
C ASN A 144 -28.87 -13.58 -13.55
N GLY A 145 -28.53 -12.29 -13.71
CA GLY A 145 -27.23 -11.85 -14.22
C GLY A 145 -27.10 -11.78 -15.74
N LEU A 146 -28.17 -12.07 -16.49
CA LEU A 146 -28.21 -11.92 -17.93
C LEU A 146 -29.29 -10.91 -18.34
N THR A 147 -28.86 -9.87 -19.05
CA THR A 147 -29.70 -8.75 -19.45
C THR A 147 -29.68 -8.58 -20.97
N TYR A 148 -30.83 -8.34 -21.57
CA TYR A 148 -30.98 -7.99 -22.99
C TYR A 148 -31.56 -6.60 -23.13
N CYS A 149 -30.92 -5.76 -23.94
CA CYS A 149 -31.47 -4.49 -24.38
C CYS A 149 -32.07 -4.66 -25.78
N CYS A 150 -33.39 -4.60 -25.88
CA CYS A 150 -34.14 -4.61 -27.12
C CYS A 150 -34.50 -3.18 -27.52
N LEU A 151 -34.13 -2.77 -28.72
CA LEU A 151 -34.44 -1.45 -29.26
C LEU A 151 -35.16 -1.61 -30.60
N VAL A 152 -36.35 -1.03 -30.73
CA VAL A 152 -37.13 -1.01 -31.99
C VAL A 152 -37.39 0.44 -32.38
N TRP A 153 -37.17 0.81 -33.65
CA TRP A 153 -37.32 2.19 -34.09
C TRP A 153 -37.76 2.37 -35.55
N SER A 154 -38.36 3.53 -35.81
CA SER A 154 -38.77 4.03 -37.14
C SER A 154 -38.91 5.56 -37.12
N ILE A 155 -39.27 6.17 -38.25
CA ILE A 155 -39.69 7.58 -38.29
C ILE A 155 -40.89 7.81 -37.37
N ALA A 156 -40.98 9.00 -36.76
CA ALA A 156 -41.95 9.28 -35.70
C ALA A 156 -43.42 9.14 -36.12
N GLU A 157 -43.75 9.29 -37.41
CA GLU A 157 -45.08 9.05 -37.96
C GLU A 157 -45.57 7.61 -37.77
N ASN A 158 -44.64 6.66 -37.56
CA ASN A 158 -44.93 5.24 -37.37
C ASN A 158 -44.95 4.81 -35.89
N ALA A 159 -45.04 5.75 -34.94
CA ALA A 159 -44.94 5.48 -33.50
C ALA A 159 -45.82 4.31 -33.03
N ASP A 160 -47.10 4.31 -33.38
CA ASP A 160 -48.05 3.25 -32.99
C ASP A 160 -47.64 1.87 -33.52
N THR A 161 -47.07 1.81 -34.73
CA THR A 161 -46.58 0.56 -35.31
C THR A 161 -45.28 0.10 -34.64
N VAL A 162 -44.41 1.03 -34.23
CA VAL A 162 -43.19 0.70 -33.48
C VAL A 162 -43.54 0.12 -32.11
N ASP A 163 -44.47 0.72 -31.37
CA ASP A 163 -44.91 0.21 -30.07
C ASP A 163 -45.54 -1.20 -30.19
N ASP A 164 -46.36 -1.41 -31.21
CA ASP A 164 -46.99 -2.71 -31.50
C ASP A 164 -45.96 -3.79 -31.90
N LEU A 165 -44.97 -3.44 -32.74
CA LEU A 165 -43.87 -4.34 -33.10
C LEU A 165 -42.96 -4.66 -31.90
N ALA A 166 -42.66 -3.66 -31.07
CA ALA A 166 -41.87 -3.85 -29.87
C ALA A 166 -42.60 -4.78 -28.88
N ALA A 167 -43.90 -4.56 -28.65
CA ALA A 167 -44.71 -5.43 -27.81
C ALA A 167 -44.66 -6.90 -28.28
N ARG A 168 -44.86 -7.16 -29.59
CA ARG A 168 -44.76 -8.51 -30.15
C ARG A 168 -43.37 -9.13 -30.02
N LEU A 169 -42.30 -8.35 -30.26
CA LEU A 169 -40.93 -8.82 -30.10
C LEU A 169 -40.65 -9.22 -28.65
N HIS A 170 -41.10 -8.40 -27.68
CA HIS A 170 -40.93 -8.67 -26.26
C HIS A 170 -41.75 -9.88 -25.80
N ASP A 171 -42.99 -10.03 -26.26
CA ASP A 171 -43.87 -11.15 -25.89
C ASP A 171 -43.43 -12.47 -26.53
N GLY A 172 -42.71 -12.41 -27.66
CA GLY A 172 -42.09 -13.57 -28.32
C GLY A 172 -40.69 -13.90 -27.83
N PHE A 173 -40.14 -13.19 -26.84
CA PHE A 173 -38.77 -13.37 -26.35
C PHE A 173 -38.67 -14.54 -25.38
N GLU A 174 -37.72 -15.44 -25.60
CA GLU A 174 -37.39 -16.55 -24.71
C GLU A 174 -35.95 -16.44 -24.20
N MET A 175 -35.78 -16.54 -22.87
CA MET A 175 -34.45 -16.66 -22.23
C MET A 175 -33.77 -17.98 -22.64
N PRO A 176 -32.44 -18.12 -22.50
CA PRO A 176 -31.72 -19.31 -22.91
C PRO A 176 -32.32 -20.63 -22.39
N LYS A 177 -32.44 -21.60 -23.30
CA LYS A 177 -33.10 -22.91 -23.06
C LYS A 177 -32.39 -23.73 -21.96
N PRO A 178 -33.10 -24.67 -21.30
CA PRO A 178 -32.52 -25.61 -20.34
C PRO A 178 -31.31 -26.34 -20.93
N GLY A 179 -30.17 -26.34 -20.22
CA GLY A 179 -28.92 -26.96 -20.67
C GLY A 179 -27.89 -26.01 -21.28
N SER A 180 -28.24 -24.75 -21.58
CA SER A 180 -27.28 -23.71 -21.97
C SER A 180 -26.19 -23.51 -20.92
N GLY A 181 -25.02 -23.01 -21.33
CA GLY A 181 -23.90 -22.72 -20.42
C GLY A 181 -24.31 -21.81 -19.25
N TRP A 182 -25.04 -20.74 -19.56
CA TRP A 182 -25.62 -19.84 -18.55
C TRP A 182 -26.58 -20.57 -17.59
N ARG A 183 -27.55 -21.36 -18.08
CA ARG A 183 -28.47 -22.12 -17.21
C ARG A 183 -27.73 -23.09 -16.28
N ARG A 184 -26.64 -23.73 -16.74
CA ARG A 184 -25.82 -24.60 -15.88
C ARG A 184 -25.14 -23.79 -14.76
N GLY A 185 -24.66 -22.59 -15.07
CA GLY A 185 -24.05 -21.68 -14.10
C GLY A 185 -25.02 -21.06 -13.08
N LEU A 186 -26.34 -21.21 -13.26
CA LEU A 186 -27.33 -20.77 -12.26
C LEU A 186 -27.37 -21.66 -11.02
N ARG A 187 -26.87 -22.89 -11.10
CA ARG A 187 -26.79 -23.78 -9.94
C ARG A 187 -25.71 -23.27 -8.97
N PRO A 188 -26.05 -23.00 -7.70
CA PRO A 188 -25.04 -22.67 -6.70
C PRO A 188 -23.99 -23.77 -6.57
N ILE A 189 -22.73 -23.37 -6.41
CA ILE A 189 -21.61 -24.26 -6.09
C ILE A 189 -20.99 -23.83 -4.76
N ASP A 190 -20.43 -24.79 -4.02
CA ASP A 190 -19.68 -24.53 -2.78
C ASP A 190 -18.26 -24.06 -3.12
N ARG A 191 -17.79 -23.00 -2.45
CA ARG A 191 -16.41 -22.53 -2.44
C ARG A 191 -15.88 -22.71 -1.02
N GLY A 192 -14.73 -23.32 -0.89
CA GLY A 192 -14.00 -23.45 0.38
C GLY A 192 -12.61 -22.85 0.25
N LEU A 193 -12.17 -22.15 1.30
CA LEU A 193 -10.84 -21.56 1.43
C LEU A 193 -10.35 -21.80 2.86
N VAL A 194 -9.13 -22.30 3.05
CA VAL A 194 -8.56 -22.46 4.40
C VAL A 194 -7.71 -21.23 4.72
N VAL A 195 -7.95 -20.52 5.82
CA VAL A 195 -7.21 -19.31 6.23
C VAL A 195 -7.09 -19.24 7.75
N GLY A 196 -5.92 -18.86 8.29
CA GLY A 196 -5.76 -18.61 9.73
C GLY A 196 -6.23 -19.76 10.64
N GLY A 197 -5.96 -21.01 10.27
CA GLY A 197 -6.42 -22.19 11.02
C GLY A 197 -7.92 -22.50 10.88
N HIS A 198 -8.64 -21.83 9.97
CA HIS A 198 -10.07 -22.01 9.75
C HIS A 198 -10.38 -22.36 8.29
N ARG A 199 -11.55 -22.95 8.03
CA ARG A 199 -12.12 -23.15 6.70
C ARG A 199 -13.29 -22.21 6.52
N LEU A 200 -13.09 -21.20 5.67
CA LEU A 200 -14.14 -20.34 5.16
C LEU A 200 -14.87 -21.06 4.02
N ALA A 201 -16.18 -21.24 4.12
CA ALA A 201 -17.01 -21.83 3.07
C ALA A 201 -18.20 -20.92 2.74
N PHE A 202 -18.58 -20.85 1.47
CA PHE A 202 -19.79 -20.15 1.02
C PHE A 202 -20.23 -20.65 -0.36
N ARG A 203 -21.44 -20.28 -0.78
CA ARG A 203 -22.01 -20.62 -2.08
C ARG A 203 -22.14 -19.41 -2.99
N PHE A 204 -21.89 -19.61 -4.28
CA PHE A 204 -22.13 -18.60 -5.31
C PHE A 204 -22.59 -19.24 -6.62
N ARG A 205 -23.05 -18.41 -7.57
CA ARG A 205 -23.47 -18.86 -8.91
C ARG A 205 -22.41 -18.49 -9.95
N PRO A 206 -21.80 -19.47 -10.66
CA PRO A 206 -20.81 -19.18 -11.70
C PRO A 206 -21.33 -18.38 -12.90
N SER A 207 -22.65 -18.33 -13.12
CA SER A 207 -23.25 -17.46 -14.13
C SER A 207 -23.24 -15.98 -13.75
N VAL A 208 -23.02 -15.67 -12.46
CA VAL A 208 -23.00 -14.30 -11.93
C VAL A 208 -21.56 -13.88 -11.67
N PHE A 209 -20.81 -14.67 -10.88
CA PHE A 209 -19.46 -14.32 -10.51
C PHE A 209 -18.42 -15.19 -11.23
N ARG A 210 -17.32 -14.55 -11.62
CA ARG A 210 -16.12 -15.17 -12.19
C ARG A 210 -14.93 -14.89 -11.28
N PRO A 211 -13.96 -15.81 -11.18
CA PRO A 211 -12.68 -15.53 -10.53
C PRO A 211 -12.03 -14.26 -11.09
N ALA A 212 -11.46 -13.45 -10.20
CA ALA A 212 -10.66 -12.29 -10.53
C ALA A 212 -9.19 -12.58 -10.18
N ASP A 213 -8.29 -12.25 -11.10
CA ASP A 213 -6.85 -12.35 -10.86
C ASP A 213 -6.41 -11.07 -10.12
N ASP A 214 -6.44 -11.12 -8.79
CA ASP A 214 -5.97 -10.05 -7.92
C ASP A 214 -5.05 -10.66 -6.85
N GLU A 215 -3.75 -10.38 -6.97
CA GLU A 215 -2.71 -10.94 -6.09
C GLU A 215 -2.79 -10.39 -4.65
N SER A 216 -3.52 -9.29 -4.43
CA SER A 216 -3.64 -8.64 -3.12
C SER A 216 -4.71 -9.25 -2.23
N VAL A 217 -5.49 -10.22 -2.73
CA VAL A 217 -6.58 -10.89 -2.01
C VAL A 217 -6.39 -12.40 -2.05
N LEU A 218 -6.85 -13.08 -1.00
CA LEU A 218 -6.88 -14.55 -0.96
C LEU A 218 -7.91 -15.13 -1.94
N LEU A 219 -8.98 -14.36 -2.20
CA LEU A 219 -10.01 -14.73 -3.15
C LEU A 219 -10.70 -13.47 -3.70
N GLY A 220 -10.79 -13.37 -5.03
CA GLY A 220 -11.58 -12.36 -5.73
C GLY A 220 -12.62 -13.02 -6.65
N LEU A 221 -13.88 -12.62 -6.55
CA LEU A 221 -14.97 -13.02 -7.44
C LEU A 221 -15.69 -11.77 -7.94
N LEU A 222 -15.80 -11.59 -9.25
CA LEU A 222 -16.39 -10.39 -9.87
C LEU A 222 -17.50 -10.74 -10.85
N THR A 223 -18.52 -9.88 -10.94
CA THR A 223 -19.43 -9.92 -12.08
C THR A 223 -18.71 -9.44 -13.36
N PRO A 224 -19.13 -9.87 -14.57
CA PRO A 224 -18.47 -9.46 -15.82
C PRO A 224 -18.43 -7.94 -16.06
N ASP A 225 -19.39 -7.19 -15.50
CA ASP A 225 -19.43 -5.72 -15.50
C ASP A 225 -18.66 -5.06 -14.34
N GLN A 226 -18.07 -5.88 -13.47
CA GLN A 226 -17.30 -5.50 -12.28
C GLN A 226 -18.08 -4.63 -11.27
N GLN A 227 -19.41 -4.58 -11.35
CA GLN A 227 -20.25 -3.79 -10.43
C GLN A 227 -20.58 -4.52 -9.13
N ASN A 228 -20.44 -5.84 -9.10
CA ASN A 228 -20.62 -6.65 -7.91
C ASN A 228 -19.37 -7.52 -7.69
N ALA A 229 -18.97 -7.67 -6.43
CA ALA A 229 -17.72 -8.31 -6.07
C ALA A 229 -17.80 -9.07 -4.74
N ILE A 230 -17.02 -10.13 -4.62
CA ILE A 230 -16.68 -10.78 -3.35
C ILE A 230 -15.17 -10.79 -3.24
N TYR A 231 -14.63 -10.20 -2.18
CA TYR A 231 -13.20 -10.23 -1.87
C TYR A 231 -12.97 -10.83 -0.49
N VAL A 232 -11.91 -11.61 -0.35
CA VAL A 232 -11.45 -12.14 0.94
C VAL A 232 -9.97 -11.84 1.07
N SER A 233 -9.59 -11.16 2.15
CA SER A 233 -8.21 -10.88 2.53
C SER A 233 -8.00 -11.16 4.01
N GLU A 234 -6.74 -11.29 4.43
CA GLU A 234 -6.35 -11.44 5.83
C GLU A 234 -5.62 -10.17 6.30
N SER A 235 -5.82 -9.77 7.55
CA SER A 235 -5.17 -8.61 8.15
C SER A 235 -4.56 -8.96 9.51
N ASP A 236 -3.42 -8.33 9.81
CA ASP A 236 -2.66 -8.48 11.06
C ASP A 236 -3.24 -7.60 12.18
N THR A 237 -4.54 -7.76 12.43
CA THR A 237 -5.24 -7.14 13.56
C THR A 237 -6.18 -8.16 14.17
N ASP A 238 -6.29 -8.17 15.49
CA ASP A 238 -7.19 -9.03 16.26
C ASP A 238 -8.52 -8.33 16.60
N ASP A 239 -8.59 -7.01 16.43
CA ASP A 239 -9.81 -6.21 16.61
C ASP A 239 -10.63 -6.07 15.31
N PRO A 240 -11.82 -6.69 15.23
CA PRO A 240 -12.72 -6.57 14.08
C PRO A 240 -13.21 -5.13 13.82
N ASN A 241 -13.39 -4.31 14.85
CA ASN A 241 -13.87 -2.93 14.64
C ASN A 241 -12.78 -2.06 14.02
N ARG A 242 -11.53 -2.22 14.48
CA ARG A 242 -10.37 -1.57 13.87
C ARG A 242 -10.23 -1.96 12.40
N LEU A 243 -10.30 -3.26 12.08
CA LEU A 243 -10.23 -3.72 10.70
C LEU A 243 -11.33 -3.10 9.84
N LEU A 244 -12.58 -3.12 10.31
CA LEU A 244 -13.70 -2.52 9.57
C LEU A 244 -13.48 -1.02 9.32
N ASN A 245 -12.95 -0.28 10.29
CA ASN A 245 -12.66 1.15 10.14
C ASN A 245 -11.55 1.38 9.11
N GLU A 246 -10.44 0.63 9.21
CA GLU A 246 -9.31 0.74 8.30
C GLU A 246 -9.69 0.35 6.86
N SER A 247 -10.38 -0.78 6.67
CA SER A 247 -10.85 -1.23 5.36
C SER A 247 -11.89 -0.28 4.75
N PHE A 248 -12.84 0.23 5.54
CA PHE A 248 -13.83 1.19 5.05
C PHE A 248 -13.20 2.52 4.66
N ALA A 249 -12.23 3.01 5.45
CA ALA A 249 -11.48 4.23 5.12
C ALA A 249 -10.60 4.03 3.87
N ALA A 250 -9.93 2.89 3.74
CA ALA A 250 -9.10 2.56 2.59
C ALA A 250 -9.92 2.50 1.29
N ILE A 251 -11.12 1.91 1.32
CA ILE A 251 -12.02 1.85 0.16
C ILE A 251 -12.51 3.24 -0.24
N ASN A 252 -12.74 4.14 0.72
CA ASN A 252 -13.15 5.51 0.45
C ASN A 252 -12.01 6.43 -0.01
N LEU A 253 -10.75 5.97 0.05
CA LEU A 253 -9.59 6.79 -0.29
C LEU A 253 -9.53 7.04 -1.81
N GLY A 254 -9.74 8.30 -2.21
CA GLY A 254 -9.68 8.71 -3.62
C GLY A 254 -10.98 8.53 -4.40
N GLU A 255 -12.05 8.07 -3.76
CA GLU A 255 -13.35 7.91 -4.40
C GLU A 255 -14.09 9.24 -4.56
N SER A 256 -14.68 9.45 -5.73
CA SER A 256 -15.44 10.68 -6.04
C SER A 256 -16.76 10.77 -5.28
N VAL A 257 -17.32 9.62 -4.90
CA VAL A 257 -18.53 9.48 -4.09
C VAL A 257 -18.26 8.42 -3.02
N PRO A 258 -17.86 8.80 -1.79
CA PRO A 258 -17.52 7.83 -0.76
C PRO A 258 -18.77 7.11 -0.23
N PHE A 259 -18.62 5.85 0.15
CA PHE A 259 -19.62 5.09 0.89
C PHE A 259 -19.87 5.73 2.25
N LYS A 260 -21.14 5.81 2.65
CA LYS A 260 -21.54 6.22 4.00
C LYS A 260 -21.96 5.01 4.81
N GLU A 261 -21.47 4.88 6.04
CA GLU A 261 -21.90 3.81 6.93
C GLU A 261 -23.42 3.92 7.18
N ARG A 262 -24.12 2.80 7.04
CA ARG A 262 -25.57 2.66 7.27
C ARG A 262 -25.87 1.90 8.55
N GLY A 263 -24.95 1.04 8.97
CA GLY A 263 -25.04 0.36 10.24
C GLY A 263 -23.93 -0.66 10.42
N ARG A 264 -23.74 -1.04 11.69
CA ARG A 264 -22.84 -2.10 12.12
C ARG A 264 -23.61 -3.07 13.01
N LYS A 265 -23.31 -4.36 12.90
CA LYS A 265 -23.93 -5.38 13.74
C LYS A 265 -22.94 -6.49 14.08
N ASP A 266 -23.15 -7.11 15.23
CA ASP A 266 -22.50 -8.37 15.55
C ASP A 266 -23.04 -9.46 14.64
N ILE A 267 -22.16 -10.35 14.20
CA ILE A 267 -22.51 -11.52 13.43
C ILE A 267 -21.81 -12.75 14.00
N THR A 268 -22.40 -13.91 13.74
CA THR A 268 -21.78 -15.21 14.01
C THR A 268 -21.76 -15.97 12.70
N VAL A 269 -20.57 -16.42 12.29
CA VAL A 269 -20.33 -17.17 11.05
C VAL A 269 -19.66 -18.47 11.46
N GLY A 270 -20.37 -19.58 11.31
CA GLY A 270 -19.95 -20.86 11.91
C GLY A 270 -19.78 -20.74 13.42
N GLU A 271 -18.55 -20.98 13.90
CA GLU A 271 -18.18 -20.85 15.32
C GLU A 271 -17.55 -19.49 15.66
N ALA A 272 -17.19 -18.68 14.65
CA ALA A 272 -16.52 -17.40 14.84
C ALA A 272 -17.51 -16.26 15.12
N SER A 273 -17.22 -15.46 16.14
CA SER A 273 -17.95 -14.22 16.44
C SER A 273 -17.19 -13.03 15.84
N GLY A 274 -17.87 -12.23 15.03
CA GLY A 274 -17.25 -11.08 14.36
C GLY A 274 -18.22 -9.92 14.19
N ARG A 275 -17.86 -9.00 13.28
CA ARG A 275 -18.58 -7.74 13.05
C ARG A 275 -18.86 -7.55 11.57
N MET A 276 -20.03 -7.00 11.25
CA MET A 276 -20.39 -6.61 9.90
C MET A 276 -20.73 -5.13 9.83
N LEU A 277 -20.16 -4.42 8.86
CA LEU A 277 -20.47 -3.04 8.50
C LEU A 277 -21.16 -3.01 7.13
N THR A 278 -22.21 -2.19 7.01
CA THR A 278 -22.88 -1.90 5.74
C THR A 278 -22.65 -0.45 5.36
N GLY A 279 -22.04 -0.21 4.20
CA GLY A 279 -21.85 1.10 3.58
C GLY A 279 -22.70 1.28 2.33
N TYR A 280 -23.10 2.52 2.02
CA TYR A 280 -23.87 2.85 0.80
C TYR A 280 -23.53 4.24 0.28
N ASP A 281 -23.11 4.35 -0.98
CA ASP A 281 -22.69 5.60 -1.64
C ASP A 281 -23.84 6.33 -2.37
N GLY A 282 -25.01 5.68 -2.52
CA GLY A 282 -26.15 6.16 -3.30
C GLY A 282 -26.45 5.34 -4.56
N ALA A 283 -25.53 4.49 -4.99
CA ALA A 283 -25.66 3.56 -6.13
C ALA A 283 -25.27 2.14 -5.74
N LEU A 284 -24.15 1.96 -5.04
CA LEU A 284 -23.57 0.70 -4.61
C LEU A 284 -23.68 0.54 -3.09
N THR A 285 -23.93 -0.69 -2.66
CA THR A 285 -23.83 -1.14 -1.27
C THR A 285 -22.58 -1.99 -1.10
N LEU A 286 -21.84 -1.69 -0.04
CA LEU A 286 -20.69 -2.46 0.42
C LEU A 286 -21.03 -3.12 1.76
N LEU A 287 -20.81 -4.43 1.86
CA LEU A 287 -20.78 -5.15 3.14
C LEU A 287 -19.33 -5.50 3.45
N LEU A 288 -18.86 -5.12 4.62
CA LEU A 288 -17.58 -5.53 5.17
C LEU A 288 -17.84 -6.44 6.36
N ILE A 289 -17.23 -7.61 6.36
CA ILE A 289 -17.35 -8.62 7.41
C ILE A 289 -15.94 -8.87 7.95
N ALA A 290 -15.75 -8.60 9.22
CA ALA A 290 -14.52 -8.86 9.95
C ALA A 290 -14.71 -10.06 10.89
N LEU A 291 -13.99 -11.15 10.62
CA LEU A 291 -14.05 -12.39 11.40
C LEU A 291 -12.68 -12.69 12.00
N PRO A 292 -12.51 -12.63 13.33
CA PRO A 292 -11.28 -13.07 13.99
C PRO A 292 -10.94 -14.51 13.61
N VAL A 293 -9.67 -14.76 13.39
CA VAL A 293 -9.08 -16.10 13.24
C VAL A 293 -7.95 -16.27 14.25
N GLU A 294 -7.28 -17.42 14.26
CA GLU A 294 -6.19 -17.67 15.21
C GLU A 294 -5.01 -16.71 14.99
N ARG A 295 -4.11 -16.62 15.98
CA ARG A 295 -2.84 -15.86 15.91
C ARG A 295 -3.00 -14.34 15.75
N GLY A 296 -4.06 -13.77 16.30
CA GLY A 296 -4.27 -12.32 16.33
C GLY A 296 -4.54 -11.71 14.94
N ARG A 297 -5.05 -12.51 14.00
CA ARG A 297 -5.44 -12.06 12.66
C ARG A 297 -6.96 -12.00 12.53
N THR A 298 -7.42 -11.23 11.55
CA THR A 298 -8.84 -11.10 11.22
C THR A 298 -9.03 -11.17 9.72
N LEU A 299 -10.01 -11.96 9.27
CA LEU A 299 -10.45 -12.01 7.89
C LEU A 299 -11.27 -10.76 7.54
N ASP A 300 -10.89 -10.09 6.46
CA ASP A 300 -11.67 -9.03 5.81
C ASP A 300 -12.40 -9.62 4.61
N ILE A 301 -13.72 -9.80 4.75
CA ILE A 301 -14.60 -10.30 3.69
C ILE A 301 -15.46 -9.14 3.19
N ARG A 302 -15.33 -8.80 1.91
CA ARG A 302 -16.04 -7.69 1.28
C ARG A 302 -17.06 -8.23 0.28
N PHE A 303 -18.30 -7.76 0.36
CA PHE A 303 -19.34 -8.03 -0.63
C PHE A 303 -19.86 -6.70 -1.17
N LEU A 304 -19.58 -6.40 -2.43
CA LEU A 304 -20.02 -5.19 -3.13
C LEU A 304 -21.18 -5.53 -4.06
N HIS A 305 -22.26 -4.74 -4.06
CA HIS A 305 -23.36 -4.92 -5.00
C HIS A 305 -24.07 -3.62 -5.39
N GLU A 306 -24.69 -3.59 -6.58
CA GLU A 306 -25.55 -2.49 -7.02
C GLU A 306 -26.88 -2.47 -6.24
N GLY A 307 -27.38 -1.27 -5.94
CA GLY A 307 -28.66 -1.05 -5.27
C GLY A 307 -28.57 -0.69 -3.78
N LYS A 308 -29.73 -0.46 -3.18
CA LYS A 308 -29.87 -0.12 -1.76
C LYS A 308 -29.55 -1.33 -0.86
N PRO A 309 -29.09 -1.12 0.38
CA PRO A 309 -28.72 -2.22 1.27
C PRO A 309 -29.87 -3.17 1.62
N ASP A 310 -31.09 -2.66 1.69
CA ASP A 310 -32.31 -3.39 2.02
C ASP A 310 -32.98 -4.01 0.79
N ALA A 311 -32.44 -3.80 -0.42
CA ALA A 311 -32.98 -4.42 -1.62
C ALA A 311 -32.81 -5.96 -1.54
N PRO A 312 -33.82 -6.75 -1.93
CA PRO A 312 -33.69 -8.20 -2.01
C PRO A 312 -32.70 -8.56 -3.13
N ARG A 313 -31.76 -9.47 -2.84
CA ARG A 313 -30.64 -9.82 -3.73
C ARG A 313 -30.30 -11.29 -3.59
N PHE A 314 -30.67 -12.12 -4.57
CA PHE A 314 -30.51 -13.57 -4.43
C PHE A 314 -29.04 -14.00 -4.24
N ASP A 315 -28.10 -13.23 -4.79
CA ASP A 315 -26.67 -13.54 -4.82
C ASP A 315 -26.02 -13.22 -3.49
N ARG A 316 -26.32 -12.03 -2.95
CA ARG A 316 -25.97 -11.64 -1.58
C ARG A 316 -26.58 -12.57 -0.56
N ASP A 317 -27.88 -12.84 -0.68
CA ASP A 317 -28.62 -13.65 0.29
C ASP A 317 -28.08 -15.08 0.28
N LEU A 318 -27.84 -15.67 -0.91
CA LEU A 318 -27.16 -16.96 -1.05
C LEU A 318 -25.78 -16.97 -0.39
N PHE A 319 -24.96 -15.94 -0.64
CA PHE A 319 -23.63 -15.84 -0.05
C PHE A 319 -23.69 -15.79 1.47
N LEU A 320 -24.48 -14.87 2.05
CA LEU A 320 -24.60 -14.69 3.49
C LEU A 320 -25.23 -15.89 4.19
N GLU A 321 -26.23 -16.54 3.60
CA GLU A 321 -26.91 -17.72 4.18
C GLU A 321 -26.02 -18.97 4.19
N SER A 322 -25.02 -19.02 3.31
CA SER A 322 -24.11 -20.15 3.19
C SER A 322 -22.72 -19.89 3.74
N LEU A 323 -22.45 -18.66 4.19
CA LEU A 323 -21.18 -18.26 4.77
C LEU A 323 -20.96 -19.00 6.09
N ASP A 324 -19.89 -19.77 6.15
CA ASP A 324 -19.51 -20.60 7.28
C ASP A 324 -18.01 -20.49 7.52
N LEU A 325 -17.60 -20.47 8.80
CA LEU A 325 -16.20 -20.42 9.21
C LEU A 325 -16.01 -21.42 10.34
N THR A 326 -15.31 -22.52 10.02
CA THR A 326 -15.10 -23.63 10.95
C THR A 326 -13.62 -23.77 11.28
N PRO A 327 -13.23 -23.92 12.56
CA PRO A 327 -11.86 -24.22 12.92
C PRO A 327 -11.41 -25.51 12.23
N VAL A 328 -10.23 -25.47 11.63
CA VAL A 328 -9.54 -26.65 11.12
C VAL A 328 -8.49 -26.99 12.16
N SER A 329 -8.70 -28.08 12.90
CA SER A 329 -7.60 -28.66 13.68
C SER A 329 -6.58 -29.20 12.70
N VAL A 330 -5.61 -28.35 12.36
CA VAL A 330 -4.56 -28.71 11.40
C VAL A 330 -3.53 -29.64 12.06
N GLY A 331 -3.55 -29.80 13.39
CA GLY A 331 -2.67 -30.74 14.10
C GLY A 331 -1.17 -30.47 13.92
N LEU A 332 -0.80 -29.22 13.66
CA LEU A 332 0.57 -28.78 13.40
C LEU A 332 0.85 -27.49 14.18
N ASP A 333 1.55 -27.62 15.31
CA ASP A 333 2.00 -26.48 16.12
C ASP A 333 3.28 -25.90 15.51
N LEU A 334 3.17 -24.73 14.87
CA LEU A 334 4.31 -23.99 14.33
C LEU A 334 4.66 -22.82 15.27
N PRO A 335 5.96 -22.48 15.45
CA PRO A 335 6.39 -21.41 16.33
C PRO A 335 5.85 -20.04 15.89
N GLU A 336 5.74 -19.12 16.86
CA GLU A 336 5.46 -17.70 16.57
C GLU A 336 6.69 -17.06 15.93
N LEU A 337 6.46 -16.25 14.89
CA LEU A 337 7.54 -15.48 14.29
C LEU A 337 7.94 -14.36 15.25
N PRO A 338 9.23 -14.18 15.56
CA PRO A 338 9.65 -13.00 16.29
C PRO A 338 9.26 -11.78 15.48
N LEU A 339 8.49 -10.86 16.08
CA LEU A 339 8.26 -9.53 15.51
C LEU A 339 9.64 -8.97 15.17
N GLN A 340 9.94 -8.76 13.88
CA GLN A 340 11.15 -8.06 13.46
C GLN A 340 11.00 -6.60 13.87
N VAL A 341 11.21 -6.33 15.15
CA VAL A 341 11.16 -4.98 15.68
C VAL A 341 12.41 -4.26 15.19
N ALA A 342 12.22 -3.10 14.58
CA ALA A 342 13.25 -2.13 14.19
C ALA A 342 14.13 -1.62 15.37
N GLU A 343 14.10 -2.27 16.53
CA GLU A 343 14.92 -2.02 17.72
C GLU A 343 16.39 -2.36 17.51
N GLN A 344 16.70 -3.16 16.50
CA GLN A 344 18.08 -3.53 16.15
C GLN A 344 18.91 -2.37 15.61
N TYR A 345 18.44 -1.11 15.61
CA TYR A 345 19.17 0.04 15.06
C TYR A 345 19.32 1.27 15.99
N ARG A 346 19.26 1.12 17.33
CA ARG A 346 19.58 2.23 18.28
C ARG A 346 21.07 2.33 18.62
N ASN A 347 21.66 3.51 18.42
CA ASN A 347 23.05 3.76 18.86
C ASN A 347 23.16 4.03 20.36
N GLN A 348 24.40 4.14 20.87
CA GLN A 348 24.67 4.36 22.30
C GLN A 348 23.99 5.62 22.87
N HIS A 349 23.80 6.67 22.07
CA HIS A 349 23.18 7.92 22.53
C HIS A 349 21.65 7.81 22.55
N GLU A 350 21.05 7.05 21.64
CA GLU A 350 19.63 6.69 21.70
C GLU A 350 19.34 5.75 22.89
N GLN A 351 20.27 4.83 23.21
CA GLN A 351 20.17 4.01 24.42
C GLN A 351 20.32 4.83 25.71
N GLU A 352 21.23 5.81 25.72
CA GLU A 352 21.36 6.73 26.85
C GLU A 352 20.13 7.64 26.98
N LEU A 353 19.58 8.11 25.86
CA LEU A 353 18.30 8.82 25.83
C LEU A 353 17.21 7.98 26.49
N ASP A 354 17.12 6.69 26.20
CA ASP A 354 16.16 5.78 26.85
C ASP A 354 16.33 5.75 28.38
N ARG A 355 17.57 5.77 28.88
CA ARG A 355 17.85 5.75 30.34
C ARG A 355 17.47 7.05 31.04
N ILE A 356 17.69 8.19 30.40
CA ILE A 356 17.38 9.50 30.99
C ILE A 356 15.92 9.92 30.80
N SER A 357 15.19 9.19 29.96
CA SER A 357 13.79 9.49 29.64
C SER A 357 12.84 8.71 30.52
N THR A 358 11.78 9.38 30.94
CA THR A 358 10.66 8.78 31.68
C THR A 358 9.50 8.61 30.70
N LEU A 359 8.97 7.38 30.59
CA LEU A 359 7.71 7.14 29.87
C LEU A 359 6.58 7.76 30.67
N GLU A 360 5.85 8.69 30.05
CA GLU A 360 4.77 9.43 30.70
C GLU A 360 3.40 8.86 30.33
N VAL A 361 3.20 8.51 29.04
CA VAL A 361 1.97 7.89 28.56
C VAL A 361 2.24 7.08 27.29
N GLN A 362 1.49 5.99 27.14
CA GLN A 362 1.43 5.20 25.91
C GLN A 362 0.06 5.40 25.25
N THR A 363 0.03 5.47 23.92
CA THR A 363 -1.18 5.81 23.16
C THR A 363 -1.58 4.67 22.23
N SER A 364 -2.85 4.67 21.79
CA SER A 364 -3.31 3.73 20.76
C SER A 364 -2.76 4.06 19.36
N LEU A 365 -2.31 5.30 19.14
CA LEU A 365 -1.89 5.79 17.83
C LEU A 365 -0.55 5.20 17.40
N SER A 366 -0.40 4.93 16.10
CA SER A 366 0.88 4.59 15.46
C SER A 366 1.52 5.76 14.71
N SER A 367 0.82 6.90 14.60
CA SER A 367 1.34 8.11 13.97
C SER A 367 0.60 9.38 14.44
N VAL A 368 1.31 10.50 14.41
CA VAL A 368 0.76 11.84 14.72
C VAL A 368 1.35 12.88 13.78
N SER A 369 0.55 13.89 13.47
CA SER A 369 0.96 15.07 12.69
C SER A 369 1.35 16.25 13.57
N ALA A 370 0.75 16.38 14.77
CA ALA A 370 1.12 17.37 15.75
C ALA A 370 0.87 16.85 17.18
N ALA A 371 1.65 17.34 18.14
CA ALA A 371 1.51 16.98 19.55
C ALA A 371 1.80 18.21 20.41
N ARG A 372 1.04 18.41 21.48
CA ARG A 372 1.33 19.47 22.46
C ARG A 372 0.78 19.14 23.83
N ARG A 373 1.39 19.73 24.85
CA ARG A 373 0.86 19.75 26.22
C ARG A 373 0.06 21.02 26.46
N LEU A 374 -1.06 20.89 27.15
CA LEU A 374 -1.91 21.98 27.60
C LEU A 374 -1.46 22.44 29.00
N ALA A 375 -1.83 23.67 29.39
CA ALA A 375 -1.44 24.24 30.68
C ALA A 375 -2.01 23.49 31.90
N ASP A 376 -3.06 22.70 31.72
CA ASP A 376 -3.64 21.82 32.74
C ASP A 376 -2.99 20.43 32.79
N GLY A 377 -1.93 20.20 32.00
CA GLY A 377 -1.18 18.95 31.95
C GLY A 377 -1.68 17.95 30.91
N ARG A 378 -2.87 18.13 30.34
CA ARG A 378 -3.41 17.25 29.30
C ARG A 378 -2.56 17.32 28.03
N LEU A 379 -2.49 16.21 27.30
CA LEU A 379 -1.82 16.13 26.01
C LEU A 379 -2.87 16.14 24.90
N LEU A 380 -2.57 16.85 23.82
CA LEU A 380 -3.41 16.87 22.64
C LEU A 380 -2.59 16.39 21.44
N LEU A 381 -3.05 15.30 20.83
CA LEU A 381 -2.40 14.66 19.70
C LEU A 381 -3.31 14.75 18.49
N THR A 382 -2.76 15.30 17.41
CA THR A 382 -3.42 15.35 16.12
C THR A 382 -2.89 14.23 15.24
N HIS A 383 -3.77 13.49 14.58
CA HIS A 383 -3.41 12.46 13.60
C HIS A 383 -4.23 12.65 12.32
N GLY A 384 -4.02 11.76 11.34
CA GLY A 384 -4.64 11.89 10.01
C GLY A 384 -6.16 11.77 9.98
N TYR A 385 -6.77 11.23 11.04
CA TYR A 385 -8.22 11.00 11.16
C TYR A 385 -8.87 11.88 12.21
N GLY A 386 -8.11 12.70 12.95
CA GLY A 386 -8.72 13.47 14.02
C GLY A 386 -7.76 13.93 15.11
N LEU A 387 -8.35 14.05 16.29
CA LEU A 387 -7.78 14.66 17.47
C LEU A 387 -8.10 13.79 18.69
N ILE A 388 -7.08 13.40 19.42
CA ILE A 388 -7.23 12.72 20.71
C ILE A 388 -6.63 13.58 21.82
N GLU A 389 -7.20 13.43 23.01
CA GLU A 389 -6.74 14.04 24.24
C GLU A 389 -6.33 12.95 25.21
N LEU A 390 -5.19 13.14 25.88
CA LEU A 390 -4.73 12.26 26.95
C LEU A 390 -4.72 13.03 28.27
N ASN A 391 -5.24 12.40 29.31
CA ASN A 391 -5.23 12.90 30.67
C ASN A 391 -4.65 11.83 31.61
N GLY A 392 -3.34 11.87 31.84
CA GLY A 392 -2.64 10.71 32.38
C GLY A 392 -2.73 9.55 31.39
N ASP A 393 -3.12 8.37 31.86
CA ASP A 393 -3.29 7.17 31.03
C ASP A 393 -4.66 7.09 30.32
N GLU A 394 -5.57 8.02 30.60
CA GLU A 394 -6.89 8.03 29.96
C GLU A 394 -6.83 8.70 28.58
N GLU A 395 -7.12 7.91 27.55
CA GLU A 395 -7.25 8.38 26.17
C GLU A 395 -8.71 8.68 25.82
N ARG A 396 -8.96 9.89 25.31
CA ARG A 396 -10.28 10.35 24.86
C ARG A 396 -10.20 10.84 23.42
N VAL A 397 -10.97 10.21 22.54
CA VAL A 397 -11.19 10.72 21.18
C VAL A 397 -12.02 12.00 21.25
N VAL A 398 -11.45 13.11 20.83
CA VAL A 398 -12.09 14.43 20.87
C VAL A 398 -12.84 14.72 19.58
N LEU A 399 -12.21 14.36 18.46
CA LEU A 399 -12.77 14.47 17.13
C LEU A 399 -12.23 13.32 16.30
N GLU A 400 -13.11 12.62 15.61
CA GLU A 400 -12.77 11.60 14.63
C GLU A 400 -13.52 11.89 13.33
N ASP A 401 -12.83 11.68 12.22
CA ASP A 401 -13.30 11.95 10.87
C ASP A 401 -12.92 10.77 9.98
N GLU A 402 -13.85 10.36 9.14
CA GLU A 402 -13.65 9.24 8.21
C GLU A 402 -12.66 9.60 7.09
N ARG A 403 -12.35 10.90 6.89
CA ARG A 403 -11.46 11.36 5.80
C ARG A 403 -10.02 11.54 6.27
N TRP A 404 -9.17 10.62 5.86
CA TRP A 404 -7.72 10.72 6.05
C TRP A 404 -7.12 11.95 5.34
N GLY A 405 -6.10 12.54 5.96
CA GLY A 405 -5.29 13.61 5.36
C GLY A 405 -5.85 15.02 5.54
N ARG A 406 -6.99 15.17 6.22
CA ARG A 406 -7.44 16.47 6.71
C ARG A 406 -6.49 17.00 7.78
N ARG A 407 -6.28 18.30 7.78
CA ARG A 407 -5.50 18.98 8.83
C ARG A 407 -6.45 19.44 9.92
N TYR A 408 -6.15 19.04 11.15
CA TYR A 408 -6.87 19.47 12.34
C TYR A 408 -5.98 20.39 13.15
N SER A 409 -6.57 21.45 13.68
CA SER A 409 -5.94 22.34 14.64
C SER A 409 -6.89 22.56 15.77
N ALA A 410 -6.41 22.52 17.01
CA ALA A 410 -7.25 22.77 18.17
C ALA A 410 -6.55 23.72 19.13
N ALA A 411 -7.23 24.29 20.13
CA ALA A 411 -6.68 25.18 21.17
C ALA A 411 -7.66 25.32 22.35
N PRO A 412 -7.20 25.34 23.61
CA PRO A 412 -8.07 25.73 24.72
C PRO A 412 -8.56 27.16 24.53
N TRP A 413 -9.87 27.39 24.62
CA TRP A 413 -10.46 28.72 24.53
C TRP A 413 -11.88 28.73 25.11
N GLY A 414 -12.25 29.81 25.82
CA GLY A 414 -13.63 30.00 26.31
C GLY A 414 -14.13 28.94 27.30
N GLY A 415 -13.24 28.28 28.04
CA GLY A 415 -13.60 27.19 28.96
C GLY A 415 -13.76 25.81 28.31
N GLY A 416 -13.54 25.70 26.99
CA GLY A 416 -13.56 24.45 26.24
C GLY A 416 -12.36 24.33 25.29
N LEU A 417 -12.49 23.51 24.25
CA LEU A 417 -11.49 23.30 23.21
C LEU A 417 -12.01 23.82 21.86
N ALA A 418 -11.44 24.91 21.36
CA ALA A 418 -11.66 25.33 19.98
C ALA A 418 -10.99 24.34 19.01
N VAL A 419 -11.69 23.95 17.96
CA VAL A 419 -11.26 22.99 16.94
C VAL A 419 -11.57 23.55 15.56
N ALA A 420 -10.59 23.48 14.69
CA ALA A 420 -10.62 23.85 13.29
C ALA A 420 -10.25 22.62 12.44
N VAL A 421 -11.03 22.39 11.40
CA VAL A 421 -10.79 21.36 10.39
C VAL A 421 -10.55 22.09 9.08
N ALA A 422 -9.41 21.83 8.43
CA ALA A 422 -9.12 22.40 7.13
C ALA A 422 -10.28 22.11 6.15
N ASP A 423 -10.63 23.12 5.35
CA ASP A 423 -11.75 23.11 4.40
C ASP A 423 -13.17 23.08 5.01
N SER A 424 -13.33 23.02 6.34
CA SER A 424 -14.62 23.25 7.01
C SER A 424 -15.10 24.69 6.80
N GLU A 425 -16.42 24.88 6.78
CA GLU A 425 -17.01 26.22 6.69
C GLU A 425 -16.87 27.01 8.00
N GLU A 426 -16.78 26.33 9.16
CA GLU A 426 -16.71 26.97 10.47
C GLU A 426 -15.85 26.18 11.47
N ALA A 427 -15.21 26.91 12.40
CA ALA A 427 -14.55 26.40 13.58
C ALA A 427 -15.54 26.25 14.75
N LYS A 428 -15.32 25.26 15.61
CA LYS A 428 -16.23 24.86 16.69
C LYS A 428 -15.50 24.84 18.04
N THR A 429 -16.17 25.19 19.12
CA THR A 429 -15.72 24.92 20.49
C THR A 429 -16.41 23.66 21.00
N LEU A 430 -15.64 22.71 21.49
CA LEU A 430 -16.12 21.61 22.30
C LEU A 430 -16.15 22.07 23.75
N ASP A 431 -17.33 22.07 24.37
CA ASP A 431 -17.44 22.40 25.79
C ASP A 431 -17.04 21.19 26.69
N PRO A 432 -16.97 21.37 28.02
CA PRO A 432 -16.61 20.28 28.94
C PRO A 432 -17.54 19.07 28.89
N ASP A 433 -18.80 19.28 28.50
CA ASP A 433 -19.84 18.24 28.42
C ASP A 433 -19.77 17.47 27.07
N GLY A 434 -18.94 17.94 26.13
CA GLY A 434 -18.71 17.32 24.83
C GLY A 434 -19.60 17.87 23.70
N ASP A 435 -20.31 18.96 23.93
CA ASP A 435 -21.16 19.58 22.91
C ASP A 435 -20.36 20.56 22.04
N LEU A 436 -20.60 20.50 20.73
CA LEU A 436 -19.95 21.36 19.73
C LEU A 436 -20.76 22.63 19.48
N ASN A 437 -20.18 23.76 19.83
CA ASN A 437 -20.74 25.10 19.64
C ASN A 437 -19.98 25.87 18.55
N LEU A 438 -20.66 26.66 17.73
CA LEU A 438 -20.03 27.43 16.66
C LEU A 438 -19.29 28.66 17.21
N ILE A 439 -18.06 28.91 16.74
CA ILE A 439 -17.24 30.08 17.13
C ILE A 439 -17.55 31.30 16.25
N GLY A 440 -18.15 31.10 15.08
CA GLY A 440 -18.44 32.16 14.12
C GLY A 440 -17.20 32.66 13.35
N ILE A 441 -16.18 31.80 13.21
CA ILE A 441 -15.01 32.03 12.36
C ILE A 441 -14.74 30.79 11.50
N THR A 442 -14.08 30.99 10.36
CA THR A 442 -13.47 29.90 9.59
C THR A 442 -11.96 29.94 9.80
N ALA A 443 -11.35 28.81 10.14
CA ALA A 443 -9.92 28.71 10.41
C ALA A 443 -9.35 27.38 9.85
N ASP A 444 -8.16 27.45 9.25
CA ASP A 444 -7.34 26.28 8.90
C ASP A 444 -6.45 25.88 10.09
N VAL A 445 -5.88 26.88 10.77
CA VAL A 445 -4.99 26.72 11.92
C VAL A 445 -5.35 27.73 12.99
N LEU A 446 -5.24 27.32 14.26
CA LEU A 446 -5.55 28.14 15.42
C LEU A 446 -4.69 27.78 16.64
N THR A 447 -4.50 28.74 17.54
CA THR A 447 -3.78 28.54 18.80
C THR A 447 -4.30 29.47 19.90
N ASN A 448 -4.07 29.09 21.16
CA ASN A 448 -4.49 29.88 22.31
C ASN A 448 -3.56 31.09 22.50
N TRP A 449 -4.12 32.27 22.76
CA TRP A 449 -3.42 33.49 23.11
C TRP A 449 -4.11 34.21 24.29
N GLY A 450 -4.21 33.49 25.41
CA GLY A 450 -4.82 33.99 26.65
C GLY A 450 -6.34 34.13 26.52
N ASP A 451 -6.86 35.35 26.69
CA ASP A 451 -8.30 35.63 26.48
C ASP A 451 -8.70 35.61 25.00
N SER A 452 -7.74 35.47 24.09
CA SER A 452 -7.95 35.52 22.65
C SER A 452 -7.52 34.23 21.96
N LEU A 453 -8.09 33.96 20.80
CA LEU A 453 -7.70 32.89 19.90
C LEU A 453 -6.97 33.48 18.69
N LEU A 454 -5.76 33.02 18.39
CA LEU A 454 -5.08 33.35 17.14
C LEU A 454 -5.48 32.34 16.07
N TYR A 455 -5.78 32.79 14.86
CA TYR A 455 -6.19 31.91 13.77
C TYR A 455 -5.83 32.46 12.39
N SER A 456 -5.70 31.55 11.42
CA SER A 456 -5.61 31.89 10.00
C SER A 456 -6.80 31.27 9.25
N PRO A 457 -7.61 32.06 8.53
CA PRO A 457 -8.69 31.54 7.71
C PRO A 457 -8.15 30.76 6.50
N PRO A 458 -8.95 29.83 5.93
CA PRO A 458 -8.61 29.13 4.70
C PRO A 458 -8.47 30.12 3.54
N GLN A 459 -7.40 29.97 2.77
CA GLN A 459 -7.21 30.73 1.55
C GLN A 459 -7.93 30.02 0.40
N ARG A 460 -9.24 30.25 0.25
CA ARG A 460 -10.00 29.74 -0.90
C ARG A 460 -9.67 30.61 -2.12
N SER A 461 -8.98 30.04 -3.11
CA SER A 461 -9.00 30.62 -4.45
C SER A 461 -10.42 30.45 -4.99
N GLU A 462 -11.10 31.54 -5.32
CA GLU A 462 -12.36 31.44 -6.08
C GLU A 462 -12.07 30.69 -7.38
N GLN A 463 -12.51 29.43 -7.46
CA GLN A 463 -12.39 28.65 -8.68
C GLN A 463 -13.43 29.17 -9.68
N LEU A 464 -12.98 29.92 -10.67
CA LEU A 464 -13.76 30.13 -11.89
C LEU A 464 -13.67 28.85 -12.71
N VAL A 465 -14.81 28.16 -12.88
CA VAL A 465 -14.91 26.95 -13.70
C VAL A 465 -14.34 27.21 -15.09
N GLY A 466 -13.22 26.54 -15.44
CA GLY A 466 -12.59 26.61 -16.76
C GLY A 466 -11.33 27.47 -16.90
N PHE A 467 -10.79 28.06 -15.83
CA PHE A 467 -9.50 28.76 -15.85
C PHE A 467 -8.54 28.22 -14.78
N GLU A 468 -7.35 27.79 -15.17
CA GLU A 468 -6.21 27.62 -14.26
C GLU A 468 -5.80 29.01 -13.75
N ASN A 469 -6.27 29.40 -12.57
CA ASN A 469 -5.84 30.67 -11.97
C ASN A 469 -4.45 30.51 -11.34
N GLU A 470 -3.53 31.43 -11.70
CA GLU A 470 -2.41 31.75 -10.84
C GLU A 470 -2.96 32.25 -9.50
N PRO A 471 -2.54 31.71 -8.34
CA PRO A 471 -3.01 32.23 -7.07
C PRO A 471 -2.63 33.70 -6.97
N SER A 472 -3.65 34.55 -6.88
CA SER A 472 -3.49 35.97 -6.63
C SER A 472 -2.56 36.13 -5.43
N GLY A 473 -1.47 36.88 -5.56
CA GLY A 473 -0.45 37.08 -4.51
C GLY A 473 -0.95 37.75 -3.21
N VAL A 474 -2.26 37.70 -2.94
CA VAL A 474 -2.91 37.98 -1.67
C VAL A 474 -2.35 36.99 -0.65
N GLY A 475 -1.67 37.50 0.38
CA GLY A 475 -1.14 36.67 1.46
C GLY A 475 -2.25 36.08 2.32
N ALA A 476 -1.96 35.00 3.04
CA ALA A 476 -2.85 34.51 4.09
C ALA A 476 -2.94 35.51 5.24
N GLN A 477 -4.09 35.57 5.91
CA GLN A 477 -4.32 36.47 7.03
C GLN A 477 -4.01 35.77 8.36
N LEU A 478 -3.42 36.49 9.30
CA LEU A 478 -3.37 36.10 10.71
C LEU A 478 -4.26 37.06 11.49
N SER A 479 -5.20 36.51 12.24
CA SER A 479 -6.23 37.25 12.97
C SER A 479 -6.32 36.78 14.42
N SER A 480 -6.84 37.64 15.30
CA SER A 480 -7.20 37.30 16.68
C SER A 480 -8.70 37.43 16.91
N LEU A 481 -9.29 36.51 17.66
CA LEU A 481 -10.68 36.59 18.13
C LEU A 481 -10.70 36.68 19.66
N ARG A 482 -11.46 37.63 20.22
CA ARG A 482 -11.70 37.72 21.66
C ARG A 482 -13.17 37.41 21.95
N ALA A 483 -13.47 36.75 23.06
CA ALA A 483 -14.86 36.43 23.41
C ALA A 483 -15.74 37.69 23.40
N GLY A 484 -16.83 37.67 22.62
CA GLY A 484 -17.77 38.80 22.48
C GLY A 484 -17.28 40.00 21.66
N VAL A 485 -16.06 39.97 21.10
CA VAL A 485 -15.50 41.02 20.25
C VAL A 485 -15.08 40.37 18.93
N GLY A 486 -15.63 40.82 17.80
CA GLY A 486 -15.36 40.23 16.48
C GLY A 486 -13.86 40.15 16.13
N GLY A 487 -13.53 39.33 15.14
CA GLY A 487 -12.15 39.08 14.73
C GLY A 487 -11.40 40.37 14.34
N ARG A 488 -10.16 40.51 14.83
CA ARG A 488 -9.22 41.58 14.48
C ARG A 488 -8.10 41.00 13.61
N LEU A 489 -7.87 41.59 12.45
CA LEU A 489 -6.71 41.28 11.62
C LEU A 489 -5.43 41.77 12.32
N ILE A 490 -4.44 40.89 12.47
CA ILE A 490 -3.10 41.23 12.97
C ILE A 490 -2.19 41.56 11.80
N THR A 491 -2.06 40.65 10.84
CA THR A 491 -1.16 40.84 9.69
C THR A 491 -1.57 40.02 8.48
N THR A 492 -0.93 40.29 7.34
CA THR A 492 -1.07 39.51 6.10
C THR A 492 0.29 38.98 5.67
N LEU A 493 0.42 37.66 5.60
CA LEU A 493 1.64 36.93 5.25
C LEU A 493 1.72 36.77 3.74
N LYS A 494 2.27 37.77 3.05
CA LYS A 494 2.32 37.83 1.58
C LYS A 494 2.99 36.59 0.98
N GLY A 495 2.29 35.92 0.06
CA GLY A 495 2.80 34.76 -0.66
C GLY A 495 3.06 33.53 0.21
N ARG A 496 2.52 33.48 1.44
CA ARG A 496 2.71 32.38 2.37
C ARG A 496 1.38 31.89 2.95
N ARG A 497 1.26 30.58 3.15
CA ARG A 497 0.12 29.89 3.78
C ARG A 497 0.56 29.31 5.14
N PRO A 498 -0.02 29.75 6.27
CA PRO A 498 0.20 29.14 7.57
C PRO A 498 -0.16 27.67 7.59
N ILE A 499 0.70 26.86 8.20
CA ILE A 499 0.49 25.44 8.46
C ILE A 499 0.47 25.11 9.96
N ALA A 500 1.04 25.97 10.80
CA ALA A 500 0.94 25.90 12.26
C ALA A 500 1.16 27.27 12.89
N ILE A 501 0.58 27.52 14.07
CA ILE A 501 0.76 28.76 14.85
C ILE A 501 1.04 28.37 16.31
N ALA A 502 2.07 28.98 16.90
CA ALA A 502 2.40 28.81 18.32
C ALA A 502 2.61 30.16 19.00
N ALA A 503 1.86 30.40 20.08
CA ALA A 503 2.01 31.57 20.93
C ALA A 503 1.82 31.15 22.40
N ALA A 504 2.64 31.69 23.30
CA ALA A 504 2.36 31.55 24.73
C ALA A 504 1.20 32.49 25.11
N PRO A 505 0.36 32.14 26.10
CA PRO A 505 -0.69 33.02 26.59
C PRO A 505 -0.13 34.40 27.00
N GLY A 506 -0.67 35.47 26.40
CA GLY A 506 -0.23 36.84 26.68
C GLY A 506 1.11 37.26 26.07
N ALA A 507 1.73 36.42 25.24
CA ALA A 507 2.97 36.79 24.54
C ALA A 507 2.75 37.96 23.56
N SER A 508 3.79 38.77 23.35
CA SER A 508 3.81 39.81 22.32
C SER A 508 4.17 39.28 20.92
N VAL A 509 4.68 38.05 20.82
CA VAL A 509 5.15 37.44 19.57
C VAL A 509 4.61 36.02 19.43
N ALA A 510 4.24 35.64 18.21
CA ALA A 510 3.91 34.26 17.82
C ALA A 510 4.91 33.71 16.80
N ALA A 511 5.13 32.40 16.80
CA ALA A 511 5.76 31.69 15.70
C ALA A 511 4.68 31.16 14.74
N VAL A 512 4.91 31.35 13.45
CA VAL A 512 4.06 30.83 12.38
C VAL A 512 4.91 29.98 11.44
N SER A 513 4.61 28.68 11.36
CA SER A 513 5.13 27.85 10.28
C SER A 513 4.32 28.13 9.03
N ALA A 514 4.96 28.48 7.93
CA ALA A 514 4.26 28.84 6.70
C ALA A 514 4.98 28.34 5.43
N GLU A 515 4.20 27.84 4.49
CA GLU A 515 4.65 27.37 3.18
C GLU A 515 4.44 28.46 2.10
N PRO A 516 5.24 28.49 1.03
CA PRO A 516 4.97 29.36 -0.11
C PRO A 516 3.62 29.03 -0.77
N VAL A 517 2.81 30.05 -1.08
CA VAL A 517 1.59 29.89 -1.90
C VAL A 517 2.05 29.58 -3.34
N GLN A 518 1.65 28.42 -3.88
CA GLN A 518 2.14 27.86 -5.14
C GLN A 518 2.25 28.91 -6.28
N ARG A 519 3.34 28.95 -7.03
CA ARG A 519 3.24 29.27 -8.47
C ARG A 519 3.09 27.94 -9.16
N ALA A 520 2.14 27.79 -10.09
CA ALA A 520 1.81 26.54 -10.82
C ALA A 520 2.99 25.88 -11.59
N LYS A 521 4.23 26.37 -11.43
CA LYS A 521 5.44 25.93 -12.12
C LYS A 521 6.58 25.44 -11.20
N LEU A 522 6.39 25.42 -9.88
CA LEU A 522 7.43 24.91 -8.96
C LEU A 522 7.28 23.40 -8.78
N THR A 523 8.33 22.66 -9.18
CA THR A 523 8.49 21.22 -8.87
C THR A 523 8.38 20.98 -7.37
N TRP A 524 7.77 19.86 -6.97
CA TRP A 524 7.49 19.47 -5.57
C TRP A 524 8.70 19.62 -4.61
N GLY A 525 9.94 19.55 -5.11
CA GLY A 525 11.16 19.74 -4.33
C GLY A 525 11.53 21.17 -3.90
N GLN A 526 10.79 22.22 -4.32
CA GLN A 526 11.09 23.62 -3.94
C GLN A 526 10.13 24.22 -2.90
N MET A 527 9.24 23.43 -2.30
CA MET A 527 8.31 23.88 -1.26
C MET A 527 8.95 23.74 0.14
N SER A 528 9.96 24.57 0.43
CA SER A 528 10.55 24.64 1.77
C SER A 528 9.72 25.57 2.67
N PRO A 529 9.14 25.09 3.78
CA PRO A 529 8.46 25.97 4.75
C PRO A 529 9.48 26.89 5.43
N SER A 530 9.03 28.06 5.88
CA SER A 530 9.85 28.88 6.80
C SER A 530 9.10 29.10 8.11
N LEU A 531 9.89 29.24 9.17
CA LEU A 531 9.39 29.64 10.47
C LEU A 531 9.46 31.16 10.57
N LEU A 532 8.31 31.80 10.80
CA LEU A 532 8.19 33.25 10.92
C LEU A 532 7.97 33.64 12.37
N TRP A 533 8.51 34.78 12.80
CA TRP A 533 8.01 35.48 13.98
C TRP A 533 6.98 36.53 13.54
N VAL A 534 5.93 36.72 14.33
CA VAL A 534 4.91 37.75 14.12
C VAL A 534 4.69 38.50 15.43
N ASP A 535 4.97 39.80 15.43
CA ASP A 535 4.61 40.72 16.50
C ASP A 535 3.10 40.94 16.48
N LEU A 536 2.45 40.57 17.58
CA LEU A 536 0.99 40.51 17.69
C LEU A 536 0.36 41.89 17.94
N GLU A 537 1.16 42.89 18.33
CA GLU A 537 0.70 44.26 18.54
C GLU A 537 0.78 45.10 17.26
N THR A 538 1.92 45.02 16.58
CA THR A 538 2.27 45.83 15.41
C THR A 538 1.94 45.13 14.08
N GLY A 539 1.81 43.80 14.07
CA GLY A 539 1.66 43.00 12.86
C GLY A 539 2.96 42.84 12.05
N GLY A 540 4.09 43.36 12.56
CA GLY A 540 5.42 43.15 11.98
C GLY A 540 5.79 41.67 12.00
N HIS A 541 6.46 41.20 10.95
CA HIS A 541 6.89 39.80 10.87
C HIS A 541 8.19 39.64 10.10
N GLY A 542 8.92 38.58 10.40
CA GLY A 542 10.18 38.24 9.76
C GLY A 542 10.44 36.73 9.78
N VAL A 543 11.42 36.30 8.99
CA VAL A 543 11.84 34.88 8.95
C VAL A 543 12.83 34.63 10.08
N ILE A 544 12.53 33.66 10.95
CA ILE A 544 13.47 33.15 11.98
C ILE A 544 14.53 32.28 11.31
N ALA A 545 14.07 31.27 10.56
CA ALA A 545 14.93 30.33 9.86
C ALA A 545 14.19 29.67 8.69
N GLU A 546 14.96 29.22 7.70
CA GLU A 546 14.48 28.37 6.60
C GLU A 546 14.50 26.90 7.02
N TRP A 547 13.49 26.15 6.61
CA TRP A 547 13.33 24.74 6.94
C TRP A 547 13.02 23.93 5.69
N ARG A 548 13.56 22.72 5.60
CA ARG A 548 13.14 21.77 4.58
C ARG A 548 11.78 21.16 4.92
N ARG A 549 11.51 20.98 6.21
CA ARG A 549 10.25 20.43 6.74
C ARG A 549 10.03 20.94 8.15
N ILE A 550 8.80 21.32 8.47
CA ILE A 550 8.35 21.59 9.84
C ILE A 550 7.16 20.68 10.09
N SER A 551 7.29 19.77 11.04
CA SER A 551 6.22 18.84 11.43
C SER A 551 5.38 19.39 12.59
N ASN A 552 6.01 20.05 13.56
CA ASN A 552 5.32 20.57 14.74
C ASN A 552 5.94 21.88 15.24
N VAL A 553 5.11 22.79 15.77
CA VAL A 553 5.56 24.03 16.43
C VAL A 553 4.75 24.24 17.70
N VAL A 554 5.43 24.39 18.84
CA VAL A 554 4.81 24.59 20.15
C VAL A 554 5.49 25.75 20.89
N ALA A 555 4.73 26.49 21.68
CA ALA A 555 5.27 27.56 22.53
C ALA A 555 6.10 26.96 23.68
N ALA A 556 7.22 27.61 24.02
CA ALA A 556 8.15 27.21 25.06
C ALA A 556 8.66 28.44 25.81
N GLY A 557 7.81 29.05 26.63
CA GLY A 557 8.09 30.34 27.26
C GLY A 557 8.15 31.48 26.24
N ASP A 558 9.28 32.20 26.20
CA ASP A 558 9.60 33.23 25.20
C ASP A 558 10.22 32.66 23.91
N GLN A 559 10.32 31.34 23.82
CA GLN A 559 10.88 30.59 22.70
C GLN A 559 9.85 29.64 22.09
N TRP A 560 10.24 28.93 21.04
CA TRP A 560 9.40 27.93 20.39
C TRP A 560 10.14 26.61 20.22
N LEU A 561 9.47 25.52 20.56
CA LEU A 561 9.89 24.18 20.17
C LEU A 561 9.44 23.91 18.74
N VAL A 562 10.36 23.46 17.90
CA VAL A 562 10.12 23.18 16.49
C VAL A 562 10.65 21.79 16.17
N SER A 563 9.77 20.93 15.69
CA SER A 563 10.15 19.58 15.23
C SER A 563 10.18 19.56 13.71
N GLY A 564 11.30 19.13 13.14
CA GLY A 564 11.49 19.10 11.68
C GLY A 564 12.96 19.12 11.27
N THR A 565 13.21 19.55 10.04
CA THR A 565 14.53 19.58 9.42
C THR A 565 14.88 21.02 9.03
N PRO A 566 15.65 21.77 9.84
CA PRO A 566 16.11 23.10 9.46
C PRO A 566 17.05 23.02 8.26
N ALA A 567 17.11 24.08 7.46
CA ALA A 567 18.04 24.15 6.34
C ALA A 567 19.49 23.95 6.83
N GLY A 568 20.19 22.96 6.27
CA GLY A 568 21.58 22.65 6.61
C GLY A 568 21.80 21.91 7.94
N LYS A 569 20.74 21.47 8.64
CA LYS A 569 20.84 20.76 9.93
C LYS A 569 20.11 19.39 9.88
N PRO A 570 20.41 18.44 10.78
CA PRO A 570 19.71 17.16 10.83
C PRO A 570 18.22 17.30 11.19
N SER A 571 17.41 16.27 10.94
CA SER A 571 16.04 16.22 11.47
C SER A 571 16.06 16.15 13.00
N GLY A 572 15.09 16.74 13.68
CA GLY A 572 15.02 16.68 15.14
C GLY A 572 14.07 17.68 15.79
N VAL A 573 14.23 17.83 17.10
CA VAL A 573 13.56 18.82 17.93
C VAL A 573 14.52 19.94 18.27
N TYR A 574 14.09 21.17 17.99
CA TYR A 574 14.87 22.39 18.12
C TYR A 574 14.15 23.41 18.99
N VAL A 575 14.91 24.30 19.61
CA VAL A 575 14.43 25.53 20.22
C VAL A 575 14.80 26.69 19.30
N ALA A 576 13.82 27.52 18.96
CA ALA A 576 13.98 28.71 18.12
C ALA A 576 13.56 29.98 18.90
N ASN A 577 14.21 31.11 18.63
CA ASN A 577 13.85 32.42 19.19
C ASN A 577 13.71 33.50 18.10
N THR A 578 13.33 34.72 18.49
CA THR A 578 13.14 35.85 17.56
C THR A 578 14.44 36.33 16.90
N ASP A 579 15.59 36.07 17.52
CA ASP A 579 16.90 36.50 17.03
C ASP A 579 17.44 35.59 15.91
N GLY A 580 16.69 34.56 15.52
CA GLY A 580 17.11 33.58 14.52
C GLY A 580 17.98 32.45 15.08
N LEU A 581 18.19 32.39 16.40
CA LEU A 581 18.94 31.31 17.02
C LEU A 581 18.10 30.03 17.02
N VAL A 582 18.61 28.98 16.37
CA VAL A 582 17.99 27.64 16.34
C VAL A 582 18.95 26.63 16.98
N ARG A 583 18.64 26.21 18.21
CA ARG A 583 19.43 25.25 19.01
C ARG A 583 18.81 23.86 18.95
N CYS A 584 19.61 22.85 18.63
CA CYS A 584 19.15 21.46 18.63
C CYS A 584 19.05 20.94 20.07
N LEU A 585 17.93 20.28 20.40
CA LEU A 585 17.76 19.54 21.64
C LEU A 585 17.89 18.04 21.42
N LEU A 586 17.31 17.53 20.33
CA LEU A 586 17.27 16.12 20.01
C LEU A 586 17.34 15.94 18.50
N THR A 587 18.13 14.98 18.02
CA THR A 587 18.23 14.65 16.59
C THR A 587 17.53 13.33 16.30
N GLY A 588 16.74 13.31 15.23
CA GLY A 588 16.00 12.15 14.75
C GLY A 588 14.68 12.52 14.10
N ASP A 589 14.26 11.70 13.14
CA ASP A 589 13.02 11.84 12.36
C ASP A 589 11.79 11.24 13.05
N ARG A 590 11.99 10.46 14.12
CA ARG A 590 10.93 9.81 14.90
C ARG A 590 10.48 10.61 16.12
N PHE A 591 10.98 11.84 16.30
CA PHE A 591 10.71 12.67 17.47
C PHE A 591 9.85 13.88 17.15
N LEU A 592 8.83 14.14 17.97
CA LEU A 592 8.11 15.42 17.98
C LEU A 592 8.16 16.02 19.37
N GLY A 593 8.67 17.25 19.48
CA GLY A 593 8.62 18.03 20.70
C GLY A 593 7.18 18.40 21.04
N VAL A 594 6.79 18.17 22.29
CA VAL A 594 5.44 18.35 22.82
C VAL A 594 5.35 19.57 23.72
N ALA A 595 6.34 19.78 24.60
CA ALA A 595 6.41 20.92 25.52
C ALA A 595 7.82 21.06 26.12
N LEU A 596 8.15 22.26 26.59
CA LEU A 596 9.35 22.55 27.37
C LEU A 596 8.92 23.23 28.68
N GLU A 597 8.90 22.48 29.77
CA GLU A 597 8.36 22.91 31.06
C GLU A 597 9.25 22.40 32.18
N GLU A 598 9.47 23.22 33.22
CA GLU A 598 10.25 22.84 34.40
C GLU A 598 11.63 22.23 34.09
N GLU A 599 12.34 22.80 33.11
CA GLU A 599 13.64 22.29 32.64
C GLU A 599 13.58 20.83 32.12
N ARG A 600 12.42 20.40 31.60
CA ARG A 600 12.22 19.09 30.95
C ARG A 600 11.67 19.26 29.53
N LEU A 601 12.22 18.48 28.59
CA LEU A 601 11.62 18.32 27.27
C LEU A 601 10.62 17.17 27.33
N TRP A 602 9.40 17.44 26.90
CA TRP A 602 8.40 16.43 26.57
C TRP A 602 8.44 16.17 25.08
N TYR A 603 8.47 14.92 24.66
CA TYR A 603 8.55 14.55 23.25
C TYR A 603 7.88 13.20 22.99
N THR A 604 7.40 12.99 21.77
CA THR A 604 6.82 11.71 21.34
C THR A 604 7.84 10.87 20.59
N ARG A 605 7.70 9.54 20.67
CA ARG A 605 8.41 8.58 19.79
C ARG A 605 7.58 7.30 19.61
N LEU A 606 7.88 6.55 18.56
CA LEU A 606 7.34 5.20 18.38
C LEU A 606 8.06 4.21 19.31
N THR A 607 7.28 3.38 19.98
CA THR A 607 7.72 2.34 20.91
C THR A 607 7.07 1.02 20.47
N PRO A 608 7.84 -0.05 20.28
CA PRO A 608 7.29 -1.34 19.90
C PRO A 608 6.52 -1.98 21.06
N THR A 609 5.46 -2.68 20.71
CA THR A 609 4.58 -3.45 21.60
C THR A 609 4.31 -4.82 20.97
N GLY A 610 3.69 -5.73 21.73
CA GLY A 610 3.24 -7.02 21.18
C GLY A 610 2.24 -6.90 20.02
N GLU A 611 1.67 -5.70 19.79
CA GLU A 611 0.70 -5.38 18.74
C GLU A 611 1.29 -4.47 17.65
N GLY A 612 2.60 -4.26 17.62
CA GLY A 612 3.30 -3.37 16.67
C GLY A 612 3.85 -2.07 17.28
N GLU A 613 4.21 -1.09 16.45
CA GLU A 613 4.72 0.21 16.94
C GLU A 613 3.57 1.14 17.38
N ARG A 614 3.62 1.58 18.63
CA ARG A 614 2.70 2.58 19.20
C ARG A 614 3.44 3.85 19.57
N LEU A 615 2.81 4.98 19.40
CA LEU A 615 3.32 6.27 19.85
C LEU A 615 3.24 6.33 21.38
N ALA A 616 4.32 6.82 21.98
CA ALA A 616 4.40 7.10 23.40
C ALA A 616 5.02 8.48 23.62
N VAL A 617 4.65 9.12 24.73
CA VAL A 617 5.19 10.40 25.15
C VAL A 617 6.16 10.18 26.30
N TYR A 618 7.32 10.79 26.17
CA TYR A 618 8.41 10.72 27.12
C TYR A 618 8.74 12.12 27.63
N SER A 619 9.30 12.20 28.83
CA SER A 619 9.92 13.41 29.34
C SER A 619 11.37 13.15 29.75
N ALA A 620 12.25 14.12 29.50
CA ALA A 620 13.66 14.03 29.88
C ALA A 620 14.19 15.38 30.43
N PRO A 621 15.08 15.37 31.44
CA PRO A 621 15.75 16.59 31.92
C PRO A 621 16.55 17.29 30.81
N LEU A 622 16.33 18.59 30.61
CA LEU A 622 16.98 19.39 29.57
C LEU A 622 18.51 19.44 29.74
N ALA A 623 18.98 19.45 30.99
CA ALA A 623 20.41 19.48 31.32
C ALA A 623 21.16 18.23 30.82
N ASP A 624 20.51 17.08 30.77
CA ASP A 624 21.09 15.83 30.28
C ASP A 624 20.82 15.64 28.79
N LEU A 625 19.61 15.98 28.35
CA LEU A 625 19.24 15.93 26.94
C LEU A 625 20.14 16.81 26.07
N THR A 626 20.51 18.01 26.53
CA THR A 626 21.40 18.91 25.77
C THR A 626 22.81 18.35 25.55
N LYS A 627 23.21 17.31 26.31
CA LYS A 627 24.47 16.60 26.12
C LYS A 627 24.35 15.43 25.14
N VAL A 628 23.26 14.67 25.21
CA VAL A 628 23.10 13.41 24.45
C VAL A 628 22.21 13.53 23.22
N GLY A 629 21.15 14.33 23.29
CA GLY A 629 20.12 14.44 22.25
C GLY A 629 20.63 14.90 20.88
N PRO A 630 21.53 15.90 20.79
CA PRO A 630 22.13 16.28 19.51
C PRO A 630 23.00 15.18 18.87
N LEU A 631 23.35 14.12 19.61
CA LEU A 631 24.22 13.02 19.19
C LEU A 631 23.43 11.74 18.86
N CYS A 632 22.11 11.73 18.99
CA CYS A 632 21.27 10.57 18.65
C CYS A 632 21.31 10.24 17.15
N ARG A 633 21.12 11.23 16.27
CA ARG A 633 21.24 11.08 14.80
C ARG A 633 21.93 12.33 14.21
N PRO A 634 23.23 12.52 14.49
CA PRO A 634 23.90 13.80 14.27
C PRO A 634 24.26 14.05 12.79
N PHE A 635 24.26 13.01 11.97
CA PHE A 635 24.69 13.07 10.58
C PHE A 635 23.56 13.52 9.65
N CYS A 636 23.90 14.45 8.75
CA CYS A 636 23.08 14.81 7.60
C CYS A 636 23.98 15.31 6.46
N VAL A 637 23.44 15.37 5.24
CA VAL A 637 24.17 15.80 4.03
C VAL A 637 24.97 17.09 4.23
N ALA A 638 24.35 18.12 4.81
CA ALA A 638 25.00 19.42 4.98
C ALA A 638 26.16 19.39 5.99
N ARG A 639 25.99 18.68 7.11
CA ARG A 639 27.00 18.54 8.16
C ARG A 639 28.20 17.71 7.69
N ILE A 640 27.94 16.64 6.94
CA ILE A 640 28.98 15.83 6.32
C ILE A 640 29.71 16.62 5.22
N ASN A 641 29.01 17.41 4.41
CA ASN A 641 29.64 18.32 3.45
C ASN A 641 30.54 19.36 4.13
N ASP A 642 30.11 19.95 5.25
CA ASP A 642 30.93 20.90 6.02
C ASP A 642 32.17 20.24 6.64
N ALA A 643 32.01 19.04 7.21
CA ALA A 643 33.14 18.25 7.71
C ALA A 643 34.12 17.92 6.56
N ALA A 644 33.61 17.45 5.43
CA ALA A 644 34.42 17.07 4.28
C ALA A 644 35.12 18.25 3.59
N ALA A 645 34.52 19.45 3.60
CA ALA A 645 35.16 20.66 3.07
C ALA A 645 36.41 21.09 3.88
N ARG A 646 36.49 20.70 5.15
CA ARG A 646 37.61 21.01 6.05
C ARG A 646 38.60 19.84 6.16
N TRP A 647 38.18 18.65 5.78
CA TRP A 647 39.00 17.46 5.76
C TRP A 647 40.06 17.56 4.65
N GLN A 648 41.31 17.31 5.01
CA GLN A 648 42.45 17.31 4.09
C GLN A 648 42.95 15.86 3.93
N PRO A 649 42.31 15.06 3.07
CA PRO A 649 42.77 13.70 2.83
C PRO A 649 44.19 13.71 2.22
N PRO A 650 44.97 12.64 2.43
CA PRO A 650 46.17 12.40 1.65
C PRO A 650 45.88 12.50 0.14
N ALA A 651 46.81 13.08 -0.63
CA ALA A 651 46.65 13.23 -2.09
C ALA A 651 46.43 11.88 -2.80
N ARG A 652 46.90 10.79 -2.20
CA ARG A 652 46.71 9.42 -2.67
C ARG A 652 46.40 8.49 -1.51
N ILE A 653 45.30 7.75 -1.60
CA ILE A 653 44.86 6.73 -0.64
C ILE A 653 44.76 5.41 -1.40
N SER A 654 45.81 4.59 -1.39
CA SER A 654 45.94 3.37 -2.22
C SER A 654 46.35 2.11 -1.44
N THR A 655 46.48 2.24 -0.13
CA THR A 655 46.99 1.20 0.80
C THR A 655 46.08 1.12 2.01
N GLN A 656 46.00 -0.05 2.65
CA GLN A 656 45.21 -0.23 3.88
C GLN A 656 45.60 0.76 4.99
N GLU A 657 46.89 0.99 5.21
CA GLU A 657 47.37 1.98 6.19
C GLU A 657 46.93 3.41 5.82
N GLY A 658 46.97 3.71 4.52
CA GLY A 658 46.47 4.98 3.97
C GLY A 658 44.97 5.17 4.19
N ILE A 659 44.17 4.11 4.06
CA ILE A 659 42.72 4.13 4.33
C ILE A 659 42.47 4.38 5.80
N ARG A 660 43.17 3.67 6.69
CA ARG A 660 43.07 3.88 8.14
C ARG A 660 43.47 5.30 8.54
N ALA A 661 44.56 5.83 7.98
CA ALA A 661 44.99 7.20 8.25
C ALA A 661 43.97 8.25 7.74
N ALA A 662 43.41 8.03 6.54
CA ALA A 662 42.37 8.87 5.98
C ALA A 662 41.08 8.83 6.83
N PHE A 663 40.68 7.63 7.28
CA PHE A 663 39.56 7.43 8.19
C PHE A 663 39.78 8.14 9.53
N SER A 664 40.94 7.96 10.18
CA SER A 664 41.25 8.63 11.45
C SER A 664 41.18 10.15 11.31
N SER A 665 41.78 10.72 10.26
CA SER A 665 41.71 12.16 10.00
C SER A 665 40.28 12.65 9.71
N ALA A 666 39.50 11.88 8.93
CA ALA A 666 38.09 12.20 8.66
C ALA A 666 37.26 12.14 9.95
N SER A 667 37.51 11.14 10.78
CA SER A 667 36.84 10.91 12.05
C SER A 667 37.12 12.04 13.06
N GLU A 668 38.37 12.50 13.15
CA GLU A 668 38.74 13.70 13.91
C GLU A 668 38.01 14.96 13.40
N GLN A 669 37.88 15.09 12.08
CA GLN A 669 37.18 16.23 11.48
C GLN A 669 35.66 16.18 11.75
N CYS A 670 35.04 15.00 11.71
CA CYS A 670 33.67 14.78 12.13
C CYS A 670 33.50 15.08 13.62
N GLN A 671 34.40 14.63 14.48
CA GLN A 671 34.39 14.95 15.91
C GLN A 671 34.43 16.47 16.14
N ALA A 672 35.25 17.20 15.38
CA ALA A 672 35.39 18.65 15.52
C ALA A 672 34.17 19.44 15.00
N VAL A 673 33.52 19.00 13.92
CA VAL A 673 32.43 19.74 13.26
C VAL A 673 31.03 19.29 13.71
N ILE A 674 30.86 17.99 13.88
CA ILE A 674 29.58 17.33 14.17
C ILE A 674 29.46 17.03 15.67
N GLY A 675 30.58 16.77 16.34
CA GLY A 675 30.62 16.38 17.76
C GLY A 675 30.67 14.86 17.98
N THR A 676 30.67 14.08 16.89
CA THR A 676 30.71 12.62 16.88
C THR A 676 31.74 12.16 15.85
N PRO A 677 32.59 11.16 16.17
CA PRO A 677 33.54 10.62 15.22
C PRO A 677 32.81 9.82 14.13
N LEU A 678 33.51 9.48 13.05
CA LEU A 678 32.96 8.51 12.10
C LEU A 678 32.81 7.13 12.78
N PRO A 679 31.72 6.40 12.50
CA PRO A 679 31.50 5.07 13.06
C PRO A 679 32.52 4.07 12.52
N THR A 680 32.86 3.07 13.34
CA THR A 680 33.84 2.02 13.00
C THR A 680 33.21 0.67 12.76
N ASP A 681 32.03 0.41 13.31
CA ASP A 681 31.27 -0.83 13.14
C ASP A 681 30.24 -0.72 12.00
N GLY A 682 29.79 -1.87 11.49
CA GLY A 682 28.85 -1.96 10.36
C GLY A 682 27.57 -1.17 10.60
N ARG A 683 26.96 -1.41 11.77
CA ARG A 683 25.72 -0.78 12.20
C ARG A 683 25.80 0.75 12.21
N GLY A 684 26.87 1.29 12.78
CA GLY A 684 27.10 2.73 12.87
C GLY A 684 27.29 3.34 11.48
N VAL A 685 28.02 2.66 10.58
CA VAL A 685 28.17 3.09 9.18
C VAL A 685 26.82 3.12 8.47
N ASP A 686 25.98 2.13 8.70
CA ASP A 686 24.64 2.06 8.10
C ASP A 686 23.73 3.19 8.61
N GLN A 687 23.76 3.49 9.92
CA GLN A 687 23.09 4.66 10.49
C GLN A 687 23.60 6.00 9.94
N LEU A 688 24.90 6.08 9.61
CA LEU A 688 25.48 7.24 8.92
C LEU A 688 24.95 7.35 7.49
N LEU A 689 24.83 6.24 6.75
CA LEU A 689 24.45 6.22 5.33
C LEU A 689 22.97 6.54 5.10
N TYR A 690 22.08 5.99 5.93
CA TYR A 690 20.63 6.14 5.81
C TYR A 690 20.14 7.60 5.58
N PRO A 691 20.53 8.61 6.39
CA PRO A 691 20.08 9.99 6.20
C PRO A 691 20.72 10.70 4.97
N LEU A 692 21.69 10.09 4.28
CA LEU A 692 22.41 10.70 3.16
C LEU A 692 21.78 10.41 1.80
N ILE A 693 20.78 9.54 1.74
CA ILE A 693 20.04 9.18 0.51
C ILE A 693 19.21 10.37 -0.02
N ALA A 694 18.87 11.35 0.83
CA ALA A 694 17.94 12.44 0.52
C ALA A 694 18.54 13.65 -0.27
N GLY A 695 17.67 14.25 -1.10
CA GLY A 695 17.93 15.02 -2.34
C GLY A 695 18.79 16.30 -2.40
N ASP A 696 19.59 16.65 -1.39
CA ASP A 696 20.51 17.81 -1.52
C ASP A 696 21.88 17.44 -2.12
N GLY A 697 22.17 16.14 -2.23
CA GLY A 697 23.39 15.60 -2.83
C GLY A 697 24.64 15.78 -1.96
N LEU A 698 25.42 14.71 -1.82
CA LEU A 698 26.76 14.79 -1.21
C LEU A 698 27.76 15.42 -2.20
N SER A 699 28.61 16.31 -1.68
CA SER A 699 29.78 16.82 -2.40
C SER A 699 30.77 15.68 -2.69
N PRO A 700 31.65 15.81 -3.71
CA PRO A 700 32.66 14.80 -4.01
C PRO A 700 33.54 14.45 -2.80
N ALA A 701 33.97 15.44 -2.01
CA ALA A 701 34.76 15.21 -0.81
C ALA A 701 33.97 14.44 0.26
N ALA A 702 32.68 14.75 0.43
CA ALA A 702 31.81 14.02 1.34
C ALA A 702 31.59 12.57 0.89
N LYS A 703 31.37 12.33 -0.40
CA LYS A 703 31.29 10.98 -0.95
C LYS A 703 32.57 10.20 -0.68
N GLN A 704 33.74 10.81 -0.88
CA GLN A 704 35.02 10.16 -0.57
C GLN A 704 35.15 9.85 0.93
N MET A 705 34.81 10.79 1.81
CA MET A 705 34.84 10.60 3.26
C MET A 705 33.98 9.42 3.69
N VAL A 706 32.76 9.32 3.18
CA VAL A 706 31.82 8.24 3.48
C VAL A 706 32.29 6.91 2.86
N ALA A 707 32.83 6.91 1.64
CA ALA A 707 33.42 5.73 1.03
C ALA A 707 34.61 5.19 1.83
N VAL A 708 35.46 6.08 2.37
CA VAL A 708 36.57 5.72 3.26
C VAL A 708 36.04 5.12 4.57
N ALA A 709 34.97 5.67 5.15
CA ALA A 709 34.33 5.12 6.35
C ALA A 709 33.80 3.70 6.12
N LEU A 710 33.03 3.49 5.04
CA LEU A 710 32.52 2.18 4.67
C LEU A 710 33.65 1.18 4.39
N THR A 711 34.65 1.59 3.62
CA THR A 711 35.81 0.72 3.30
C THR A 711 36.59 0.34 4.55
N ASN A 712 36.88 1.29 5.44
CA ASN A 712 37.56 1.01 6.70
C ASN A 712 36.76 0.03 7.56
N CYS A 713 35.44 0.24 7.67
CA CYS A 713 34.55 -0.65 8.41
C CYS A 713 34.57 -2.09 7.87
N LEU A 714 34.48 -2.28 6.55
CA LEU A 714 34.57 -3.61 5.93
C LEU A 714 35.94 -4.27 6.18
N LEU A 715 37.03 -3.50 6.12
CA LEU A 715 38.38 -4.02 6.43
C LEU A 715 38.50 -4.45 7.89
N GLU A 716 37.93 -3.70 8.84
CA GLU A 716 37.93 -4.07 10.26
C GLU A 716 37.04 -5.29 10.55
N GLN A 717 36.04 -5.56 9.70
CA GLN A 717 35.22 -6.78 9.76
C GLN A 717 35.88 -8.00 9.09
N GLY A 718 37.04 -7.84 8.45
CA GLY A 718 37.80 -8.94 7.84
C GLY A 718 37.86 -8.96 6.32
N ALA A 719 37.35 -7.92 5.64
CA ALA A 719 37.63 -7.74 4.21
C ALA A 719 39.13 -7.48 3.97
N GLU A 720 39.59 -7.77 2.76
CA GLU A 720 40.99 -7.67 2.37
C GLU A 720 41.20 -6.55 1.35
N TRP A 721 42.22 -5.73 1.57
CA TRP A 721 42.61 -4.71 0.59
C TRP A 721 43.50 -5.30 -0.49
N VAL A 722 43.07 -5.21 -1.74
CA VAL A 722 43.90 -5.57 -2.90
C VAL A 722 44.55 -4.31 -3.46
N HIS A 723 45.89 -4.26 -3.35
CA HIS A 723 46.66 -3.10 -3.76
C HIS A 723 46.52 -2.79 -5.26
N SER A 724 46.35 -1.51 -5.59
CA SER A 724 46.37 -1.02 -6.97
C SER A 724 47.16 0.29 -7.06
N ASP A 725 47.59 0.63 -8.28
CA ASP A 725 48.28 1.89 -8.57
C ASP A 725 47.33 3.11 -8.60
N ARG A 726 46.02 2.88 -8.47
CA ARG A 726 45.01 3.93 -8.29
C ARG A 726 45.01 4.45 -6.86
N GLY A 727 44.45 5.63 -6.64
CA GLY A 727 44.38 6.22 -5.29
C GLY A 727 44.07 7.70 -5.23
N GLY A 728 43.91 8.36 -6.37
CA GLY A 728 43.47 9.75 -6.42
C GLY A 728 41.98 9.88 -6.07
N LEU A 729 41.54 11.12 -5.81
CA LEU A 729 40.14 11.42 -5.47
C LEU A 729 39.13 10.84 -6.49
N VAL A 730 39.44 10.92 -7.78
CA VAL A 730 38.56 10.44 -8.86
C VAL A 730 38.33 8.93 -8.76
N ASP A 731 39.34 8.16 -8.34
CA ASP A 731 39.27 6.69 -8.26
C ASP A 731 38.29 6.22 -7.17
N TRP A 732 38.11 7.00 -6.11
CA TRP A 732 37.15 6.73 -5.04
C TRP A 732 35.69 6.99 -5.41
N LEU A 733 35.46 7.70 -6.52
CA LEU A 733 34.14 8.18 -6.95
C LEU A 733 33.74 7.69 -8.35
N ALA A 734 34.69 7.13 -9.11
CA ALA A 734 34.44 6.56 -10.42
C ALA A 734 33.68 5.24 -10.26
N ALA A 735 32.37 5.29 -10.46
CA ALA A 735 31.51 4.12 -10.40
C ALA A 735 31.68 3.28 -11.67
N ASP A 736 32.53 2.26 -11.59
CA ASP A 736 32.50 1.12 -12.51
C ASP A 736 31.83 -0.03 -11.75
N ALA A 737 30.59 -0.36 -12.15
CA ALA A 737 29.81 -1.44 -11.56
C ALA A 737 30.38 -2.79 -12.00
N VAL A 738 31.44 -3.24 -11.30
CA VAL A 738 32.00 -4.57 -11.42
C VAL A 738 32.05 -5.16 -10.03
N ASN A 739 31.14 -6.10 -9.77
CA ASN A 739 31.12 -6.92 -8.56
C ASN A 739 31.54 -8.34 -8.96
N PRO A 740 32.83 -8.60 -9.22
CA PRO A 740 33.28 -9.92 -9.65
C PRO A 740 33.05 -10.89 -8.50
N VAL A 741 32.46 -12.04 -8.80
CA VAL A 741 32.06 -13.02 -7.80
C VAL A 741 32.46 -14.42 -8.24
N ASN A 742 32.95 -15.22 -7.31
CA ASN A 742 33.03 -16.67 -7.47
C ASN A 742 32.69 -17.37 -6.14
N ALA A 743 32.86 -18.69 -6.09
CA ALA A 743 32.53 -19.48 -4.91
C ALA A 743 33.41 -19.18 -3.68
N PHE A 744 34.57 -18.53 -3.84
CA PHE A 744 35.56 -18.34 -2.77
C PHE A 744 35.81 -16.88 -2.40
N ALA A 745 35.48 -15.95 -3.30
CA ALA A 745 35.68 -14.54 -3.10
C ALA A 745 34.64 -13.70 -3.82
N GLU A 746 34.40 -12.51 -3.29
CA GLU A 746 33.66 -11.45 -3.95
C GLU A 746 34.45 -10.15 -3.91
N GLY A 747 34.35 -9.38 -4.98
CA GLY A 747 35.08 -8.15 -5.17
C GLY A 747 34.17 -6.95 -5.17
N HIS A 748 34.60 -5.87 -4.53
CA HIS A 748 33.88 -4.61 -4.55
C HIS A 748 34.82 -3.42 -4.73
N THR A 749 34.30 -2.36 -5.36
CA THR A 749 34.92 -1.05 -5.33
C THR A 749 34.15 -0.13 -4.39
N PRO A 750 34.83 0.75 -3.61
CA PRO A 750 34.16 1.68 -2.71
C PRO A 750 33.15 2.59 -3.43
N ALA A 751 33.46 2.99 -4.67
CA ALA A 751 32.58 3.81 -5.50
C ALA A 751 31.29 3.08 -5.89
N ALA A 752 31.39 1.80 -6.27
CA ALA A 752 30.21 0.99 -6.60
C ALA A 752 29.32 0.78 -5.38
N LEU A 753 29.90 0.40 -4.23
CA LEU A 753 29.14 0.23 -2.98
C LEU A 753 28.40 1.51 -2.58
N LEU A 754 29.09 2.65 -2.58
CA LEU A 754 28.46 3.91 -2.21
C LEU A 754 27.38 4.34 -3.20
N THR A 755 27.61 4.12 -4.50
CA THR A 755 26.62 4.47 -5.55
C THR A 755 25.38 3.60 -5.40
N ASP A 756 25.57 2.30 -5.19
CA ASP A 756 24.49 1.36 -4.97
C ASP A 756 23.68 1.77 -3.73
N THR A 757 24.32 2.01 -2.58
CA THR A 757 23.59 2.40 -1.36
C THR A 757 22.85 3.75 -1.48
N LEU A 758 23.43 4.76 -2.13
CA LEU A 758 22.82 6.09 -2.21
C LEU A 758 21.73 6.22 -3.28
N TYR A 759 21.74 5.35 -4.29
CA TYR A 759 20.88 5.49 -5.48
C TYR A 759 20.09 4.22 -5.83
N ASN A 760 20.02 3.24 -4.92
CA ASN A 760 19.19 2.05 -5.10
C ASN A 760 17.69 2.41 -5.20
N ALA A 761 17.05 1.94 -6.27
CA ALA A 761 15.61 2.15 -6.51
C ALA A 761 14.73 1.27 -5.60
N ASP A 762 15.25 0.14 -5.13
CA ASP A 762 14.54 -0.84 -4.30
C ASP A 762 14.54 -0.45 -2.81
N GLY A 763 15.21 0.65 -2.46
CA GLY A 763 15.27 1.19 -1.11
C GLY A 763 16.65 1.09 -0.48
N TYR A 764 16.73 1.43 0.80
CA TYR A 764 17.97 1.35 1.55
C TYR A 764 18.32 -0.09 1.88
N TRP A 765 19.58 -0.47 1.66
CA TRP A 765 20.19 -1.70 2.17
C TRP A 765 21.36 -1.32 3.09
N SER A 766 21.74 -2.21 4.01
CA SER A 766 22.72 -1.96 5.08
C SER A 766 24.11 -2.53 4.71
N PRO A 767 24.90 -1.91 3.82
CA PRO A 767 26.16 -2.49 3.33
C PRO A 767 27.19 -2.73 4.43
N GLY A 768 27.18 -1.92 5.49
CA GLY A 768 28.13 -2.01 6.60
C GLY A 768 28.00 -3.33 7.35
N GLU A 769 26.78 -3.75 7.69
CA GLU A 769 26.53 -5.04 8.35
C GLU A 769 26.44 -6.21 7.37
N TYR A 770 25.90 -5.96 6.16
CA TYR A 770 25.47 -7.03 5.28
C TYR A 770 26.61 -7.68 4.51
N ILE A 771 27.57 -6.93 3.96
CA ILE A 771 28.53 -7.46 2.99
C ILE A 771 29.38 -8.60 3.58
N VAL A 772 30.05 -8.36 4.72
CA VAL A 772 30.92 -9.38 5.31
C VAL A 772 30.10 -10.53 5.89
N LYS A 773 28.98 -10.23 6.55
CA LYS A 773 28.08 -11.26 7.11
C LYS A 773 27.54 -12.18 6.01
N ASN A 774 27.08 -11.62 4.91
CA ASN A 774 26.49 -12.35 3.78
C ASN A 774 27.52 -12.81 2.74
N SER A 775 28.80 -12.53 2.95
CA SER A 775 29.87 -13.18 2.18
C SER A 775 29.86 -14.69 2.39
N GLY A 776 29.32 -15.18 3.51
CA GLY A 776 29.13 -16.61 3.75
C GLY A 776 30.46 -17.36 3.76
N GLY A 777 31.48 -16.78 4.40
CA GLY A 777 32.84 -17.32 4.45
C GLY A 777 33.66 -17.12 3.17
N ARG A 778 33.13 -16.44 2.14
CA ARG A 778 33.93 -15.95 1.01
C ARG A 778 34.84 -14.82 1.46
N ARG A 779 35.99 -14.70 0.80
CA ARG A 779 36.89 -13.56 0.97
C ARG A 779 36.25 -12.33 0.33
N VAL A 780 36.07 -11.26 1.11
CA VAL A 780 35.61 -9.97 0.59
C VAL A 780 36.84 -9.16 0.19
N LEU A 781 37.01 -8.90 -1.10
CA LEU A 781 38.17 -8.21 -1.67
C LEU A 781 37.80 -6.78 -2.08
N LEU A 782 38.57 -5.80 -1.64
CA LEU A 782 38.31 -4.38 -1.90
C LEU A 782 39.46 -3.77 -2.69
N SER A 783 39.15 -3.04 -3.77
CA SER A 783 40.14 -2.22 -4.48
C SER A 783 39.50 -1.00 -5.14
N LEU A 784 40.33 -0.01 -5.50
CA LEU A 784 39.92 1.12 -6.33
C LEU A 784 39.96 0.80 -7.83
N ASP A 785 40.63 -0.29 -8.23
CA ASP A 785 40.70 -0.70 -9.63
C ASP A 785 39.81 -1.94 -9.87
N PRO A 786 38.72 -1.80 -10.65
CA PRO A 786 37.83 -2.90 -11.02
C PRO A 786 38.56 -4.09 -11.65
N GLN A 787 39.62 -3.84 -12.43
CA GLN A 787 40.36 -4.92 -13.11
C GLN A 787 41.21 -5.69 -12.11
N VAL A 788 41.84 -4.99 -11.16
CA VAL A 788 42.67 -5.62 -10.13
C VAL A 788 41.83 -6.47 -9.20
N VAL A 789 40.66 -5.98 -8.75
CA VAL A 789 39.77 -6.78 -7.90
C VAL A 789 39.20 -7.98 -8.67
N THR A 790 38.89 -7.84 -9.97
CA THR A 790 38.46 -8.98 -10.81
C THR A 790 39.53 -10.06 -10.89
N GLN A 791 40.78 -9.68 -11.19
CA GLN A 791 41.91 -10.62 -11.20
C GLN A 791 42.15 -11.25 -9.84
N ALA A 792 42.00 -10.49 -8.74
CA ALA A 792 42.18 -11.02 -7.40
C ALA A 792 41.07 -12.01 -6.99
N VAL A 793 39.83 -11.77 -7.41
CA VAL A 793 38.72 -12.73 -7.23
C VAL A 793 39.03 -14.01 -8.02
N GLU A 794 39.42 -13.91 -9.29
CA GLU A 794 39.83 -15.07 -10.11
C GLU A 794 40.97 -15.87 -9.45
N GLN A 795 41.98 -15.19 -8.90
CA GLN A 795 43.12 -15.82 -8.22
C GLN A 795 42.79 -16.38 -6.83
N ALA A 796 41.73 -15.90 -6.18
CA ALA A 796 41.29 -16.41 -4.89
C ALA A 796 40.68 -17.81 -4.99
N GLN A 797 40.32 -18.26 -6.20
CA GLN A 797 39.85 -19.61 -6.44
C GLN A 797 41.00 -20.63 -6.31
N PRO A 798 40.87 -21.67 -5.48
CA PRO A 798 41.89 -22.70 -5.36
C PRO A 798 42.20 -23.38 -6.71
N PRO A 799 43.47 -23.69 -7.01
CA PRO A 799 43.82 -24.42 -8.22
C PRO A 799 43.04 -25.75 -8.31
N GLY A 800 42.38 -26.00 -9.44
CA GLY A 800 41.58 -27.21 -9.65
C GLY A 800 40.18 -27.18 -9.03
N ALA A 801 39.74 -26.06 -8.41
CA ALA A 801 38.38 -25.97 -7.85
C ALA A 801 37.29 -26.03 -8.93
N THR A 802 37.48 -25.39 -10.09
CA THR A 802 36.56 -25.50 -11.23
C THR A 802 36.50 -26.94 -11.75
N GLU A 803 37.65 -27.59 -11.94
CA GLU A 803 37.71 -28.99 -12.38
C GLU A 803 37.04 -29.94 -11.37
N THR A 804 37.17 -29.67 -10.07
CA THR A 804 36.57 -30.47 -9.01
C THR A 804 35.05 -30.27 -8.93
N LEU A 805 34.58 -29.04 -9.11
CA LEU A 805 33.14 -28.74 -9.29
C LEU A 805 32.63 -29.44 -10.55
N GLU A 806 33.29 -29.30 -11.70
CA GLU A 806 32.85 -29.92 -12.96
C GLU A 806 32.90 -31.46 -12.94
N SER A 807 33.86 -32.07 -12.23
CA SER A 807 34.01 -33.53 -12.19
C SER A 807 32.94 -34.23 -11.34
N GLY A 808 32.27 -33.50 -10.45
CA GLY A 808 31.18 -34.03 -9.60
C GLY A 808 31.59 -35.20 -8.70
N THR A 809 32.89 -35.41 -8.47
CA THR A 809 33.38 -36.59 -7.74
C THR A 809 33.24 -36.36 -6.23
N PRO A 810 32.36 -37.09 -5.51
CA PRO A 810 31.97 -36.74 -4.15
C PRO A 810 33.15 -36.64 -3.17
N GLY A 811 34.11 -37.56 -3.25
CA GLY A 811 35.28 -37.55 -2.37
C GLY A 811 36.18 -36.31 -2.54
N ARG A 812 36.37 -35.82 -3.77
CA ARG A 812 37.16 -34.59 -4.01
C ARG A 812 36.40 -33.33 -3.60
N LEU A 813 35.09 -33.33 -3.78
CA LEU A 813 34.23 -32.24 -3.32
C LEU A 813 34.22 -32.16 -1.80
N LEU A 814 34.13 -33.31 -1.10
CA LEU A 814 34.25 -33.39 0.35
C LEU A 814 35.59 -32.86 0.86
N GLU A 815 36.71 -33.30 0.26
CA GLU A 815 38.05 -32.79 0.59
C GLU A 815 38.13 -31.27 0.43
N MET A 816 37.52 -30.71 -0.62
CA MET A 816 37.49 -29.28 -0.86
C MET A 816 36.57 -28.54 0.13
N LEU A 817 35.42 -29.11 0.50
CA LEU A 817 34.52 -28.55 1.52
C LEU A 817 35.22 -28.51 2.89
N HIS A 818 35.95 -29.55 3.27
CA HIS A 818 36.76 -29.55 4.50
C HIS A 818 37.92 -28.55 4.48
N SER A 819 38.42 -28.17 3.31
CA SER A 819 39.44 -27.12 3.19
C SER A 819 38.90 -25.71 3.39
N ALA A 820 37.58 -25.51 3.24
CA ALA A 820 36.90 -24.23 3.41
C ALA A 820 35.52 -24.42 4.07
N PRO A 821 35.44 -24.95 5.30
CA PRO A 821 34.19 -25.43 5.88
C PRO A 821 33.20 -24.30 6.17
N ASN A 822 33.67 -23.06 6.39
CA ASN A 822 32.84 -21.89 6.61
C ASN A 822 32.25 -21.32 5.31
N ASN A 823 32.66 -21.79 4.14
CA ASN A 823 32.23 -21.23 2.86
C ASN A 823 30.85 -21.76 2.45
N THR A 824 29.80 -21.06 2.87
CA THR A 824 28.41 -21.43 2.58
C THR A 824 28.07 -21.34 1.11
N PHE A 825 28.65 -20.41 0.35
CA PHE A 825 28.39 -20.30 -1.10
C PHE A 825 28.95 -21.50 -1.86
N PHE A 826 30.15 -21.95 -1.48
CA PHE A 826 30.74 -23.14 -2.05
C PHE A 826 29.93 -24.39 -1.65
N ARG A 827 29.56 -24.54 -0.37
CA ARG A 827 28.64 -25.59 0.09
C ARG A 827 27.33 -25.60 -0.72
N ALA A 828 26.67 -24.45 -0.85
CA ALA A 828 25.43 -24.31 -1.61
C ALA A 828 25.60 -24.60 -3.12
N ALA A 829 26.74 -24.26 -3.72
CA ALA A 829 27.05 -24.62 -5.11
C ALA A 829 27.18 -26.15 -5.27
N VAL A 830 27.88 -26.82 -4.36
CA VAL A 830 27.99 -28.28 -4.34
C VAL A 830 26.61 -28.92 -4.13
N TYR A 831 25.82 -28.41 -3.19
CA TYR A 831 24.47 -28.91 -2.94
C TYR A 831 23.55 -28.76 -4.15
N ARG A 832 23.57 -27.61 -4.82
CA ARG A 832 22.80 -27.39 -6.06
C ARG A 832 23.23 -28.32 -7.19
N GLN A 833 24.51 -28.61 -7.30
CA GLN A 833 25.02 -29.53 -8.32
C GLN A 833 24.46 -30.96 -8.11
N PHE A 834 24.56 -31.50 -6.90
CA PHE A 834 24.04 -32.84 -6.62
C PHE A 834 22.51 -32.88 -6.65
N GLY A 835 21.84 -31.85 -6.13
CA GLY A 835 20.39 -31.70 -6.22
C GLY A 835 19.89 -31.65 -7.67
N GLY A 836 20.53 -30.86 -8.53
CA GLY A 836 20.20 -30.76 -9.96
C GLY A 836 20.51 -32.03 -10.77
N ALA A 837 21.51 -32.82 -10.34
CA ALA A 837 21.80 -34.13 -10.92
C ALA A 837 20.85 -35.24 -10.45
N GLY A 838 20.00 -34.96 -9.44
CA GLY A 838 19.12 -35.95 -8.80
C GLY A 838 19.85 -36.97 -7.92
N ASP A 839 21.10 -36.70 -7.53
CA ASP A 839 21.88 -37.58 -6.66
C ASP A 839 21.62 -37.25 -5.18
N ALA A 840 20.40 -37.58 -4.74
CA ALA A 840 19.93 -37.28 -3.40
C ALA A 840 20.69 -38.06 -2.31
N GLU A 841 21.23 -39.24 -2.62
CA GLU A 841 22.00 -40.04 -1.65
C GLU A 841 23.33 -39.37 -1.30
N THR A 842 24.07 -38.94 -2.33
CA THR A 842 25.31 -38.17 -2.13
C THR A 842 25.03 -36.84 -1.46
N LEU A 843 24.00 -36.11 -1.89
CA LEU A 843 23.63 -34.82 -1.27
C LEU A 843 23.33 -34.97 0.22
N ARG A 844 22.55 -36.00 0.60
CA ARG A 844 22.24 -36.30 2.01
C ARG A 844 23.53 -36.58 2.79
N SER A 845 24.42 -37.42 2.25
CA SER A 845 25.68 -37.77 2.92
C SER A 845 26.57 -36.55 3.14
N LEU A 846 26.72 -35.69 2.12
CA LEU A 846 27.53 -34.48 2.20
C LEU A 846 26.97 -33.48 3.20
N ALA A 847 25.66 -33.20 3.13
CA ALA A 847 25.03 -32.23 4.02
C ALA A 847 25.00 -32.70 5.49
N ALA A 848 24.82 -34.00 5.73
CA ALA A 848 24.81 -34.58 7.07
C ALA A 848 26.12 -34.32 7.84
N GLU A 849 27.27 -34.29 7.17
CA GLU A 849 28.56 -33.99 7.81
C GLU A 849 28.64 -32.56 8.38
N PHE A 850 27.86 -31.63 7.84
CA PHE A 850 27.84 -30.24 8.28
C PHE A 850 26.68 -29.92 9.22
N VAL A 851 25.53 -30.61 9.13
CA VAL A 851 24.36 -30.37 9.99
C VAL A 851 24.68 -30.59 11.47
N ASP A 852 25.50 -31.59 11.78
CA ASP A 852 25.89 -31.94 13.16
C ASP A 852 27.21 -31.27 13.61
N ALA A 853 27.81 -30.42 12.76
CA ALA A 853 29.09 -29.77 13.05
C ALA A 853 28.91 -28.41 13.74
N ASP A 854 29.94 -27.94 14.43
CA ASP A 854 29.98 -26.59 15.05
C ASP A 854 29.78 -25.44 14.04
N MET A 855 29.89 -25.72 12.73
CA MET A 855 29.79 -24.76 11.62
C MET A 855 28.52 -24.98 10.77
N ALA A 856 27.51 -25.65 11.33
CA ALA A 856 26.22 -25.90 10.67
C ALA A 856 25.51 -24.58 10.34
N GLU A 857 25.16 -24.40 9.07
CA GLU A 857 24.39 -23.26 8.57
C GLU A 857 23.03 -23.71 8.04
N SER A 858 22.08 -22.79 7.87
CA SER A 858 20.72 -23.15 7.42
C SER A 858 20.72 -23.84 6.05
N ILE A 859 21.64 -23.47 5.16
CA ILE A 859 21.82 -24.12 3.86
C ILE A 859 22.14 -25.62 3.95
N ASP A 860 22.81 -26.07 5.01
CA ASP A 860 23.17 -27.48 5.21
C ASP A 860 21.91 -28.27 5.59
N ARG A 861 21.12 -27.71 6.51
CA ARG A 861 19.81 -28.27 6.88
C ARG A 861 18.87 -28.31 5.68
N HIS A 862 18.82 -27.23 4.88
CA HIS A 862 18.02 -27.17 3.65
C HIS A 862 18.39 -28.29 2.68
N ALA A 863 19.69 -28.46 2.42
CA ALA A 863 20.19 -29.52 1.53
C ALA A 863 19.90 -30.92 2.09
N TRP A 864 20.15 -31.13 3.38
CA TRP A 864 19.93 -32.41 4.06
C TRP A 864 18.46 -32.83 4.05
N PHE A 865 17.54 -31.94 4.43
CA PHE A 865 16.10 -32.22 4.41
C PHE A 865 15.54 -32.35 2.99
N SER A 866 16.02 -31.55 2.03
CA SER A 866 15.63 -31.68 0.62
C SER A 866 16.02 -33.06 0.06
N ALA A 867 17.22 -33.53 0.38
CA ALA A 867 17.70 -34.84 -0.03
C ALA A 867 16.90 -35.99 0.63
N ARG A 868 16.61 -35.89 1.93
CA ARG A 868 15.75 -36.86 2.63
C ARG A 868 14.35 -36.92 2.02
N TRP A 869 13.75 -35.76 1.72
CA TRP A 869 12.45 -35.72 1.05
C TRP A 869 12.48 -36.38 -0.32
N GLU A 870 13.51 -36.14 -1.14
CA GLU A 870 13.59 -36.77 -2.46
C GLU A 870 13.81 -38.28 -2.41
N LEU A 871 14.62 -38.77 -1.47
CA LEU A 871 14.79 -40.20 -1.23
C LEU A 871 13.47 -40.85 -0.75
N ALA A 872 12.75 -40.18 0.16
CA ALA A 872 11.45 -40.62 0.65
C ALA A 872 10.39 -40.68 -0.45
N ARG A 873 10.40 -39.71 -1.37
CA ARG A 873 9.46 -39.63 -2.49
C ARG A 873 9.75 -40.68 -3.58
N THR A 874 11.02 -41.02 -3.81
CA THR A 874 11.43 -41.89 -4.93
C THR A 874 11.67 -43.36 -4.54
N GLY A 875 11.75 -43.67 -3.24
CA GLY A 875 12.06 -45.02 -2.79
C GLY A 875 11.60 -45.32 -1.36
N GLU A 876 12.48 -45.07 -0.38
CA GLU A 876 12.36 -45.56 0.99
C GLU A 876 11.70 -44.52 1.89
N PRO A 877 10.49 -44.76 2.44
CA PRO A 877 9.78 -43.79 3.26
C PRO A 877 10.59 -43.43 4.51
N ASP A 878 10.65 -42.14 4.82
CA ASP A 878 11.31 -41.59 6.01
C ASP A 878 10.25 -41.08 7.00
N PRO A 879 9.82 -41.90 7.97
CA PRO A 879 8.74 -41.55 8.88
C PRO A 879 9.11 -40.45 9.89
N GLU A 880 10.41 -40.18 10.10
CA GLU A 880 10.91 -39.20 11.06
C GLU A 880 11.06 -37.81 10.43
N LEU A 881 11.16 -37.72 9.09
CA LEU A 881 11.39 -36.48 8.35
C LEU A 881 10.48 -35.31 8.76
N ALA A 882 9.18 -35.57 8.93
CA ALA A 882 8.24 -34.52 9.30
C ALA A 882 8.44 -34.03 10.76
N SER A 883 8.84 -34.92 11.67
CA SER A 883 9.15 -34.56 13.06
C SER A 883 10.44 -33.75 13.11
N ASP A 884 11.48 -34.20 12.43
CA ASP A 884 12.77 -33.54 12.39
C ASP A 884 12.69 -32.15 11.74
N LEU A 885 11.83 -31.98 10.73
CA LEU A 885 11.54 -30.67 10.14
C LEU A 885 10.83 -29.74 11.13
N ILE A 886 9.90 -30.25 11.94
CA ILE A 886 9.23 -29.45 12.98
C ILE A 886 10.25 -29.02 14.04
N ASP A 887 11.12 -29.92 14.47
CA ASP A 887 12.19 -29.60 15.44
C ASP A 887 13.16 -28.54 14.86
N ALA A 888 13.57 -28.68 13.59
CA ALA A 888 14.39 -27.69 12.91
C ALA A 888 13.68 -26.33 12.76
N ILE A 889 12.37 -26.32 12.49
CA ILE A 889 11.56 -25.09 12.45
C ILE A 889 11.49 -24.43 13.83
N ASN A 890 11.38 -25.22 14.91
CA ASN A 890 11.37 -24.68 16.26
C ASN A 890 12.71 -24.03 16.64
N GLU A 891 13.82 -24.54 16.10
CA GLU A 891 15.15 -23.95 16.28
C GLU A 891 15.40 -22.73 15.35
N HIS A 892 14.90 -22.77 14.11
CA HIS A 892 15.17 -21.79 13.04
C HIS A 892 13.86 -21.30 12.42
N ALA A 893 13.04 -20.62 13.23
CA ALA A 893 11.67 -20.21 12.86
C ALA A 893 11.61 -19.16 11.74
N ASP A 894 12.73 -18.53 11.38
CA ASP A 894 12.83 -17.52 10.33
C ASP A 894 13.22 -18.10 8.95
N GLU A 895 13.41 -19.42 8.83
CA GLU A 895 13.86 -20.06 7.58
C GLU A 895 12.69 -20.55 6.69
N PRO A 896 12.29 -19.80 5.63
CA PRO A 896 11.10 -20.12 4.81
C PRO A 896 11.20 -21.47 4.09
N VAL A 897 12.42 -21.92 3.76
CA VAL A 897 12.66 -23.19 3.06
C VAL A 897 12.20 -24.38 3.90
N LEU A 898 12.39 -24.35 5.21
CA LEU A 898 11.98 -25.45 6.10
C LEU A 898 10.46 -25.63 6.08
N TYR A 899 9.71 -24.53 6.05
CA TYR A 899 8.25 -24.58 5.92
C TYR A 899 7.82 -25.11 4.54
N VAL A 900 8.47 -24.70 3.46
CA VAL A 900 8.20 -25.28 2.11
C VAL A 900 8.45 -26.79 2.10
N LEU A 901 9.54 -27.26 2.71
CA LEU A 901 9.87 -28.69 2.79
C LEU A 901 8.86 -29.46 3.63
N LEU A 902 8.45 -28.93 4.80
CA LEU A 902 7.39 -29.54 5.60
C LEU A 902 6.07 -29.59 4.85
N GLY A 903 5.73 -28.53 4.09
CA GLY A 903 4.57 -28.51 3.20
C GLY A 903 4.59 -29.63 2.17
N LYS A 904 5.74 -29.86 1.52
CA LYS A 904 5.93 -30.96 0.57
C LYS A 904 5.83 -32.34 1.22
N VAL A 905 6.31 -32.49 2.44
CA VAL A 905 6.18 -33.74 3.20
C VAL A 905 4.70 -34.00 3.52
N CYS A 906 3.97 -32.98 4.01
CA CYS A 906 2.54 -33.06 4.26
C CYS A 906 1.72 -33.37 3.00
N ASP A 907 2.10 -32.82 1.83
CA ASP A 907 1.46 -33.14 0.54
C ASP A 907 1.60 -34.62 0.17
N SER A 908 2.70 -35.26 0.57
CA SER A 908 2.99 -36.67 0.27
C SER A 908 2.48 -37.65 1.34
N ASP A 909 2.17 -37.19 2.55
CA ASP A 909 1.72 -38.01 3.67
C ASP A 909 0.17 -38.03 3.75
N PRO A 910 -0.47 -39.19 3.47
CA PRO A 910 -1.93 -39.33 3.54
C PRO A 910 -2.53 -39.04 4.93
N GLN A 911 -1.73 -39.07 6.01
CA GLN A 911 -2.20 -38.81 7.37
C GLN A 911 -2.23 -37.32 7.73
N ARG A 912 -1.46 -36.48 7.01
CA ARG A 912 -1.25 -35.06 7.33
C ARG A 912 -2.13 -34.13 6.49
N GLY A 913 -2.39 -34.48 5.24
CA GLY A 913 -3.41 -33.87 4.38
C GLY A 913 -3.12 -32.43 3.91
N GLU A 914 -3.94 -31.95 2.96
CA GLU A 914 -3.77 -30.65 2.27
C GLU A 914 -3.89 -29.43 3.20
N GLY A 915 -4.57 -29.57 4.35
CA GLY A 915 -4.68 -28.50 5.33
C GLY A 915 -3.33 -28.15 5.97
N GLN A 916 -2.55 -29.17 6.37
CA GLN A 916 -1.23 -28.97 6.96
C GLN A 916 -0.25 -28.40 5.95
N SER A 917 -0.26 -28.90 4.70
CA SER A 917 0.65 -28.40 3.68
C SER A 917 0.38 -26.93 3.36
N ARG A 918 -0.89 -26.53 3.24
CA ARG A 918 -1.27 -25.13 3.03
C ARG A 918 -0.78 -24.21 4.14
N VAL A 919 -0.89 -24.61 5.41
CA VAL A 919 -0.39 -23.79 6.55
C VAL A 919 1.12 -23.59 6.46
N CYS A 920 1.87 -24.61 6.05
CA CYS A 920 3.31 -24.52 5.88
C CYS A 920 3.68 -23.55 4.74
N TYR A 921 3.04 -23.69 3.57
CA TYR A 921 3.29 -22.77 2.45
C TYR A 921 2.87 -21.33 2.76
N ALA A 922 1.76 -21.13 3.50
CA ALA A 922 1.35 -19.82 3.94
C ALA A 922 2.39 -19.19 4.88
N ARG A 923 2.97 -19.97 5.80
CA ARG A 923 4.05 -19.50 6.66
C ARG A 923 5.30 -19.12 5.89
N ALA A 924 5.66 -19.88 4.84
CA ALA A 924 6.77 -19.52 3.98
C ALA A 924 6.55 -18.16 3.28
N LEU A 925 5.31 -17.87 2.85
CA LEU A 925 4.94 -16.58 2.24
C LEU A 925 4.99 -15.40 3.21
N GLU A 926 4.69 -15.63 4.50
CA GLU A 926 4.81 -14.61 5.56
C GLU A 926 6.27 -14.21 5.78
N LEU A 927 7.18 -15.18 5.68
CA LEU A 927 8.62 -14.98 5.88
C LEU A 927 9.32 -14.40 4.64
N ASP A 928 8.84 -14.75 3.45
CA ASP A 928 9.46 -14.34 2.19
C ASP A 928 8.39 -14.19 1.09
N SER A 929 8.21 -12.96 0.61
CA SER A 929 7.14 -12.60 -0.32
C SER A 929 7.60 -12.47 -1.78
N TRP A 930 8.91 -12.38 -2.04
CA TRP A 930 9.46 -11.94 -3.33
C TRP A 930 10.46 -12.92 -3.96
N SER A 931 10.63 -14.13 -3.43
CA SER A 931 11.56 -15.14 -3.98
C SER A 931 10.87 -16.21 -4.84
N GLU A 932 11.67 -17.02 -5.54
CA GLU A 932 11.19 -18.24 -6.24
C GLU A 932 10.48 -19.22 -5.27
N LEU A 933 10.87 -19.22 -3.98
CA LEU A 933 10.18 -20.00 -2.94
C LEU A 933 8.77 -19.46 -2.70
N ALA A 934 8.62 -18.13 -2.67
CA ALA A 934 7.33 -17.48 -2.53
C ALA A 934 6.43 -17.79 -3.74
N GLU A 935 6.96 -17.75 -4.96
CA GLU A 935 6.22 -18.16 -6.16
C GLU A 935 5.76 -19.62 -6.08
N HIS A 936 6.64 -20.54 -5.65
CA HIS A 936 6.31 -21.94 -5.47
C HIS A 936 5.22 -22.16 -4.42
N ALA A 937 5.35 -21.52 -3.25
CA ALA A 937 4.37 -21.58 -2.17
C ALA A 937 3.01 -21.03 -2.63
N ARG A 938 3.00 -19.89 -3.34
CA ARG A 938 1.78 -19.28 -3.90
C ARG A 938 1.10 -20.18 -4.92
N ALA A 939 1.87 -20.75 -5.85
CA ALA A 939 1.36 -21.69 -6.85
C ALA A 939 0.72 -22.91 -6.17
N ARG A 940 1.38 -23.47 -5.15
CA ARG A 940 0.88 -24.67 -4.47
C ARG A 940 -0.36 -24.40 -3.62
N ILE A 941 -0.41 -23.27 -2.92
CA ILE A 941 -1.64 -22.83 -2.23
C ILE A 941 -2.80 -22.68 -3.23
N SER A 942 -2.54 -22.08 -4.40
CA SER A 942 -3.55 -21.94 -5.45
C SER A 942 -4.06 -23.30 -5.94
N GLU A 943 -3.18 -24.28 -6.14
CA GLU A 943 -3.57 -25.65 -6.50
C GLU A 943 -4.45 -26.32 -5.44
N ILE A 944 -4.06 -26.22 -4.16
CA ILE A 944 -4.83 -26.75 -3.02
C ILE A 944 -6.22 -26.10 -2.97
N ASP A 945 -6.29 -24.77 -3.05
CA ASP A 945 -7.54 -24.01 -2.98
C ASP A 945 -8.45 -24.31 -4.21
N ASN A 946 -7.87 -24.57 -5.38
CA ASN A 946 -8.60 -24.96 -6.59
C ASN A 946 -9.13 -26.40 -6.53
N ALA A 947 -8.35 -27.34 -6.00
CA ALA A 947 -8.76 -28.73 -5.82
C ALA A 947 -9.94 -28.84 -4.84
N ALA A 948 -9.89 -28.12 -3.72
CA ALA A 948 -10.96 -28.05 -2.73
C ALA A 948 -12.29 -27.49 -3.30
N SER A 949 -12.21 -26.70 -4.38
CA SER A 949 -13.35 -26.02 -5.00
C SER A 949 -14.04 -26.82 -6.11
N GLY A 950 -13.52 -27.97 -6.51
CA GLY A 950 -14.10 -28.81 -7.58
C GLY A 950 -14.12 -28.15 -8.97
N VAL A 951 -13.42 -27.03 -9.16
CA VAL A 951 -13.32 -26.32 -10.45
C VAL A 951 -12.14 -26.92 -11.22
N SER A 952 -12.39 -28.00 -11.97
CA SER A 952 -11.39 -28.60 -12.85
C SER A 952 -11.22 -27.80 -14.15
N GLY A 953 -10.74 -26.57 -14.03
CA GLY A 953 -10.17 -25.83 -15.15
C GLY A 953 -8.69 -26.18 -15.27
N ARG A 954 -8.28 -26.94 -16.30
CA ARG A 954 -6.86 -27.08 -16.62
C ARG A 954 -6.27 -25.67 -16.79
N PRO A 955 -5.18 -25.31 -16.09
CA PRO A 955 -4.46 -24.09 -16.41
C PRO A 955 -4.06 -24.15 -17.88
N GLN A 956 -4.33 -23.09 -18.65
CA GLN A 956 -3.74 -22.98 -19.97
C GLN A 956 -2.21 -22.92 -19.79
N PRO A 957 -1.44 -23.65 -20.61
CA PRO A 957 0.01 -23.56 -20.53
C PRO A 957 0.41 -22.11 -20.84
N ILE A 958 1.09 -21.49 -19.88
CA ILE A 958 1.92 -20.32 -20.13
C ILE A 958 2.99 -20.83 -21.12
N LEU A 959 2.87 -20.43 -22.38
CA LEU A 959 3.95 -20.63 -23.35
C LEU A 959 5.12 -19.72 -22.94
N PRO A 960 6.36 -20.19 -23.14
CA PRO A 960 7.58 -19.55 -22.63
C PRO A 960 7.78 -18.11 -23.09
#